data_AF-A0AAD5GRN6-F1
#
_entry.id   AF-A0AAD5GRN6-F1
#
_cell.length_a   1.000
_cell.length_b   1.000
_cell.length_c   1.000
_cell.angle_alpha   90.00
_cell.angle_beta   90.00
_cell.angle_gamma   90.00
#
_symmetry.space_group_name_H-M   'P 1'
#
loop_
_entity.id
_entity.type
_entity.pdbx_description
1 polymer ?
#
loop_
_entity_poly.entity_id
_entity_poly.type
_entity_poly.pdbx_seq_one_letter_code
_entity_poly.pdbx_strand_id
1 'polypeptide(L)'
;MGLKSKVLIIGGTGYLGKRLVKASLQQGHETYVLQRPEIGVDIEKIEMLLSFKKQGARLVIGSFEDHRSLVEALKQVDVVICAVSGVHIRSHQILLQLKLVDAIKEAGNIKRFLPSEFGTDPARMADAMEPGRVTFDDKMVVRKAIEEAGIPFTYVSANCFAGYMVGGLCQPGHILPSRDSVTLFGDGNKKSIFVDEDDIAAYTIKTIDDPRTLNKTLYIRPPANILSQREVVGLWEKLIGKQLHKSSLSEQQFLNIMKEQDYAEQVGLTHYYHVFYDGCLANFEIGKDAEEASILYPDIKYIKHKDMGIKSRVLITGGTGHLGKRLVKASLEQGHETYVLQRPEIGVDIEKIQMLLSFKKQGARLVIGSFDDHCSLVEALKQVDVVICAISGMHIRSHQILLQLKLVDAIKEAGNIKRFLPSEFGMDPARMADAIEPGRVTFDDKMVVRKAIEEAGIPFTYVSANCFAGYMVGGLCQPGHILPSRESVTLFGDGNVKAIFVDEDDIAAYTIRTIDDPRTLNKTLYLRPPANILTQREVVGLWEKLIRKELHKSCLPEQEFLNIMKEQGYAEQVGLTHYYHVYYDGCLANFEIGKDSEEASVLYPDVKYIKSRVLIIGATGYLGKRLVKASLEQGHETFVLQRPEIGVDIEKIQILLSFKKQGARLRFLPSEFGTDPARMSDAMEPGRVTFDDKMVVRKAIEDAGIPFTYVSANCYAGYFIGGLCQPAIFVDEDDIAAYTIKTIDDPRTLNKTLYIRPPANTLSQREVVGLWEKLIGKQLHKSSLSAQQFLNILKEQGYGEQVGLTHYYHIFYDGCLTNFEIGKDAEEASVLYPDIKYIK
;
A
#
# COMPACT_ATOMS: atom_id res chain seq x y z
N MET A 1 -9.96 -16.51 -18.76
CA MET A 1 -10.67 -15.87 -17.63
C MET A 1 -12.13 -15.77 -18.01
N GLY A 2 -13.05 -16.29 -17.19
CA GLY A 2 -14.48 -16.08 -17.43
C GLY A 2 -14.83 -14.59 -17.33
N LEU A 3 -15.76 -14.13 -18.17
CA LEU A 3 -16.29 -12.76 -18.11
C LEU A 3 -16.94 -12.54 -16.73
N LYS A 4 -16.47 -11.52 -15.99
CA LYS A 4 -17.07 -11.12 -14.71
C LYS A 4 -18.40 -10.40 -14.93
N SER A 5 -19.37 -10.63 -14.06
CA SER A 5 -20.68 -9.98 -14.14
C SER A 5 -20.59 -8.46 -13.97
N LYS A 6 -21.47 -7.74 -14.68
CA LYS A 6 -21.74 -6.31 -14.45
C LYS A 6 -22.67 -6.14 -13.25
N VAL A 7 -22.30 -5.30 -12.30
CA VAL A 7 -22.96 -5.24 -10.98
C VAL A 7 -23.54 -3.86 -10.75
N LEU A 8 -24.85 -3.75 -10.52
CA LEU A 8 -25.50 -2.54 -10.03
C LEU A 8 -25.62 -2.56 -8.51
N ILE A 9 -25.09 -1.54 -7.85
CA ILE A 9 -25.22 -1.35 -6.40
C ILE A 9 -26.17 -0.18 -6.13
N ILE A 10 -27.32 -0.48 -5.52
CA ILE A 10 -28.33 0.49 -5.08
C ILE A 10 -28.05 0.84 -3.62
N GLY A 11 -28.04 2.14 -3.30
CA GLY A 11 -27.62 2.62 -1.97
C GLY A 11 -26.09 2.70 -1.83
N GLY A 12 -25.35 2.81 -2.94
CA GLY A 12 -23.89 2.80 -2.97
C GLY A 12 -23.18 3.92 -2.19
N THR A 13 -23.87 5.00 -1.83
CA THR A 13 -23.32 6.05 -0.95
C THR A 13 -23.66 5.83 0.54
N GLY A 14 -24.42 4.78 0.86
CA GLY A 14 -24.82 4.42 2.21
C GLY A 14 -23.72 3.71 2.99
N TYR A 15 -24.00 3.39 4.26
CA TYR A 15 -23.02 2.83 5.19
C TYR A 15 -22.36 1.55 4.67
N LEU A 16 -23.14 0.54 4.30
CA LEU A 16 -22.61 -0.69 3.70
C LEU A 16 -22.35 -0.54 2.20
N GLY A 17 -23.23 0.18 1.49
CA GLY A 17 -23.16 0.34 0.04
C GLY A 17 -21.81 0.85 -0.47
N LYS A 18 -21.19 1.81 0.23
CA LYS A 18 -19.86 2.33 -0.16
C LYS A 18 -18.76 1.27 -0.13
N ARG A 19 -18.88 0.31 0.79
CA ARG A 19 -17.95 -0.81 0.96
C ARG A 19 -18.20 -1.86 -0.11
N LEU A 20 -19.46 -2.14 -0.44
CA LEU A 20 -19.84 -2.99 -1.58
C LEU A 20 -19.30 -2.44 -2.91
N VAL A 21 -19.39 -1.14 -3.15
CA VAL A 21 -18.82 -0.50 -4.35
C VAL A 21 -17.31 -0.70 -4.42
N LYS A 22 -16.61 -0.42 -3.32
CA LYS A 22 -15.16 -0.62 -3.22
C LYS A 22 -14.77 -2.09 -3.45
N ALA A 23 -15.44 -3.03 -2.81
CA ALA A 23 -15.18 -4.46 -2.96
C ALA A 23 -15.44 -4.96 -4.39
N SER A 24 -16.54 -4.50 -5.03
CA SER A 24 -16.87 -4.83 -6.42
C SER A 24 -15.78 -4.36 -7.39
N LEU A 25 -15.32 -3.12 -7.24
CA LEU A 25 -14.24 -2.55 -8.04
C LEU A 25 -12.90 -3.26 -7.82
N GLN A 26 -12.56 -3.57 -6.57
CA GLN A 26 -11.32 -4.29 -6.21
C GLN A 26 -11.30 -5.71 -6.76
N GLN A 27 -12.44 -6.39 -6.74
CA GLN A 27 -12.60 -7.69 -7.37
C GLN A 27 -12.78 -7.59 -8.89
N GLY A 28 -12.62 -6.40 -9.50
CA GLY A 28 -12.54 -6.23 -10.95
C GLY A 28 -13.85 -6.41 -11.70
N HIS A 29 -15.00 -6.28 -11.03
CA HIS A 29 -16.30 -6.26 -11.70
C HIS A 29 -16.52 -4.91 -12.38
N GLU A 30 -17.32 -4.90 -13.44
CA GLU A 30 -17.84 -3.66 -14.01
C GLU A 30 -18.94 -3.13 -13.10
N THR A 31 -18.59 -2.18 -12.23
CA THR A 31 -19.46 -1.69 -11.16
C THR A 31 -20.27 -0.47 -11.60
N TYR A 32 -21.58 -0.57 -11.45
CA TYR A 32 -22.55 0.49 -11.62
C TYR A 32 -23.08 0.92 -10.25
N VAL A 33 -23.29 2.23 -10.07
CA VAL A 33 -23.83 2.81 -8.83
C VAL A 33 -25.06 3.62 -9.18
N LEU A 34 -26.18 3.31 -8.53
CA LEU A 34 -27.42 4.06 -8.75
C LEU A 34 -27.31 5.46 -8.13
N GLN A 35 -27.46 6.48 -8.96
CA GLN A 35 -27.53 7.88 -8.61
C GLN A 35 -28.98 8.35 -8.68
N ARG A 36 -29.53 8.80 -7.55
CA ARG A 36 -30.87 9.40 -7.54
C ARG A 36 -30.81 10.82 -8.12
N PRO A 37 -31.79 11.25 -8.94
CA PRO A 37 -31.85 12.62 -9.47
C PRO A 37 -31.74 13.71 -8.38
N GLU A 38 -32.39 13.48 -7.24
CA GLU A 38 -32.46 14.42 -6.12
C GLU A 38 -31.20 14.46 -5.25
N ILE A 39 -30.14 13.70 -5.58
CA ILE A 39 -28.89 13.70 -4.78
C ILE A 39 -28.14 15.03 -4.85
N GLY A 40 -28.50 15.91 -5.78
CA GLY A 40 -27.86 17.21 -6.05
C GLY A 40 -27.79 18.17 -4.85
N VAL A 41 -28.51 17.89 -3.77
CA VAL A 41 -28.51 18.69 -2.53
C VAL A 41 -27.52 18.21 -1.46
N ASP A 42 -26.91 17.03 -1.62
CA ASP A 42 -26.00 16.42 -0.62
C ASP A 42 -24.57 16.34 -1.17
N ILE A 43 -23.76 17.36 -0.84
CA ILE A 43 -22.40 17.54 -1.36
C ILE A 43 -21.50 16.34 -1.03
N GLU A 44 -21.59 15.78 0.18
CA GLU A 44 -20.76 14.64 0.60
C GLU A 44 -21.06 13.39 -0.25
N LYS A 45 -22.34 13.11 -0.50
CA LYS A 45 -22.74 12.00 -1.37
C LYS A 45 -22.32 12.21 -2.82
N ILE A 46 -22.37 13.45 -3.33
CA ILE A 46 -21.90 13.78 -4.68
C ILE A 46 -20.40 13.56 -4.80
N GLU A 47 -19.61 14.07 -3.84
CA GLU A 47 -18.16 13.85 -3.79
C GLU A 47 -17.82 12.36 -3.76
N MET A 48 -18.58 11.57 -3.00
CA MET A 48 -18.41 10.11 -2.95
C MET A 48 -18.71 9.44 -4.30
N LEU A 49 -19.81 9.81 -4.97
CA LEU A 49 -20.13 9.30 -6.31
C LEU A 49 -19.07 9.67 -7.35
N LEU A 50 -18.56 10.91 -7.30
CA LEU A 50 -17.46 11.36 -8.16
C LEU A 50 -16.16 10.58 -7.86
N SER A 51 -15.90 10.28 -6.59
CA SER A 51 -14.78 9.43 -6.17
C SER A 51 -14.91 8.02 -6.75
N PHE A 52 -16.10 7.40 -6.69
CA PHE A 52 -16.33 6.09 -7.31
C PHE A 52 -16.18 6.14 -8.83
N LYS A 53 -16.71 7.17 -9.49
CA LYS A 53 -16.53 7.39 -10.92
C LYS A 53 -15.05 7.48 -11.30
N LYS A 54 -14.26 8.19 -10.50
CA LYS A 54 -12.79 8.28 -10.67
C LYS A 54 -12.08 6.94 -10.46
N GLN A 55 -12.60 6.06 -9.60
CA GLN A 55 -12.10 4.70 -9.38
C GLN A 55 -12.54 3.72 -10.48
N GLY A 56 -13.43 4.14 -11.39
CA GLY A 56 -13.87 3.38 -12.55
C GLY A 56 -15.31 2.86 -12.46
N ALA A 57 -16.09 3.24 -11.45
CA ALA A 57 -17.51 2.94 -11.40
C ALA A 57 -18.29 3.76 -12.46
N ARG A 58 -19.41 3.21 -12.93
CA ARG A 58 -20.35 3.91 -13.80
C ARG A 58 -21.53 4.39 -12.98
N LEU A 59 -21.88 5.66 -13.10
CA LEU A 59 -23.07 6.21 -12.43
C LEU A 59 -24.26 6.04 -13.39
N VAL A 60 -25.35 5.46 -12.89
CA VAL A 60 -26.62 5.34 -13.62
C VAL A 60 -27.72 6.04 -12.86
N ILE A 61 -28.54 6.79 -13.58
CA ILE A 61 -29.63 7.54 -12.98
C ILE A 61 -30.82 6.59 -12.77
N GLY A 62 -31.39 6.59 -11.57
CA GLY A 62 -32.67 5.95 -11.33
C GLY A 62 -33.26 6.24 -9.96
N SER A 63 -34.57 6.00 -9.83
CA SER A 63 -35.35 6.29 -8.63
C SER A 63 -36.41 5.22 -8.38
N PHE A 64 -36.66 4.89 -7.10
CA PHE A 64 -37.80 4.06 -6.72
C PHE A 64 -39.17 4.68 -7.04
N GLU A 65 -39.21 5.98 -7.33
CA GLU A 65 -40.43 6.66 -7.78
C GLU A 65 -40.59 6.69 -9.31
N ASP A 66 -39.57 6.23 -10.05
CA ASP A 66 -39.59 6.15 -11.51
C ASP A 66 -39.20 4.74 -11.96
N HIS A 67 -40.22 3.88 -12.11
CA HIS A 67 -40.08 2.49 -12.53
C HIS A 67 -39.29 2.35 -13.83
N ARG A 68 -39.55 3.21 -14.82
CA ARG A 68 -38.85 3.19 -16.10
C ARG A 68 -37.36 3.44 -15.93
N SER A 69 -36.98 4.40 -15.09
CA SER A 69 -35.57 4.67 -14.80
C SER A 69 -34.84 3.46 -14.18
N LEU A 70 -35.53 2.71 -13.30
CA LEU A 70 -34.97 1.48 -12.73
C LEU A 70 -34.78 0.41 -13.79
N VAL A 71 -35.79 0.16 -14.62
CA VAL A 71 -35.71 -0.83 -15.71
C VAL A 71 -34.56 -0.51 -16.67
N GLU A 72 -34.39 0.76 -17.05
CA GLU A 72 -33.28 1.18 -17.93
C GLU A 72 -31.89 1.05 -17.28
N ALA A 73 -31.79 1.24 -15.96
CA ALA A 73 -30.55 0.95 -15.23
C ALA A 73 -30.28 -0.57 -15.16
N LEU A 74 -31.32 -1.37 -14.94
CA LEU A 74 -31.24 -2.83 -14.78
C LEU A 74 -30.85 -3.54 -16.08
N LYS A 75 -31.32 -3.07 -17.24
CA LYS A 75 -30.95 -3.60 -18.57
C LYS A 75 -29.45 -3.53 -18.89
N GLN A 76 -28.69 -2.72 -18.15
CA GLN A 76 -27.25 -2.53 -18.37
C GLN A 76 -26.37 -3.53 -17.61
N VAL A 77 -26.93 -4.29 -16.66
CA VAL A 77 -26.17 -5.11 -15.70
C VAL A 77 -26.62 -6.56 -15.65
N ASP A 78 -25.82 -7.42 -15.03
CA ASP A 78 -26.14 -8.84 -14.83
C ASP A 78 -26.59 -9.13 -13.38
N VAL A 79 -26.07 -8.36 -12.42
CA VAL A 79 -26.26 -8.58 -10.99
C VAL A 79 -26.73 -7.29 -10.33
N VAL A 80 -27.65 -7.40 -9.38
CA VAL A 80 -28.14 -6.27 -8.58
C VAL A 80 -27.90 -6.55 -7.10
N ILE A 81 -27.31 -5.58 -6.40
CA ILE A 81 -27.15 -5.60 -4.95
C ILE A 81 -27.85 -4.38 -4.37
N CYS A 82 -28.83 -4.61 -3.50
CA CYS A 82 -29.58 -3.55 -2.84
C CYS A 82 -29.06 -3.36 -1.41
N ALA A 83 -28.67 -2.14 -1.03
CA ALA A 83 -28.19 -1.80 0.31
C ALA A 83 -28.98 -0.62 0.91
N VAL A 84 -30.30 -0.57 0.69
CA VAL A 84 -31.20 0.43 1.29
C VAL A 84 -31.39 0.19 2.78
N SER A 85 -31.64 1.24 3.55
CA SER A 85 -31.75 1.12 5.01
C SER A 85 -33.02 0.37 5.43
N GLY A 86 -32.86 -0.61 6.33
CA GLY A 86 -33.96 -1.22 7.09
C GLY A 86 -34.02 -0.80 8.56
N VAL A 87 -33.23 0.20 8.97
CA VAL A 87 -33.15 0.62 10.38
C VAL A 87 -34.23 1.66 10.69
N HIS A 88 -35.16 1.31 11.58
CA HIS A 88 -36.29 2.16 11.98
C HIS A 88 -35.88 3.52 12.58
N ILE A 89 -34.77 3.56 13.33
CA ILE A 89 -34.26 4.79 13.97
C ILE A 89 -33.83 5.86 12.94
N ARG A 90 -33.53 5.48 11.69
CA ARG A 90 -33.08 6.42 10.65
C ARG A 90 -34.03 6.49 9.46
N SER A 91 -34.33 5.34 8.88
CA SER A 91 -35.21 5.19 7.72
C SER A 91 -35.47 3.71 7.49
N HIS A 92 -36.74 3.31 7.49
CA HIS A 92 -37.16 1.95 7.17
C HIS A 92 -37.72 1.89 5.75
N GLN A 93 -36.98 1.28 4.83
CA GLN A 93 -37.27 1.31 3.40
C GLN A 93 -37.25 -0.10 2.76
N ILE A 94 -37.41 -1.16 3.56
CA ILE A 94 -37.29 -2.55 3.09
C ILE A 94 -38.32 -2.85 2.00
N LEU A 95 -39.58 -2.44 2.18
CA LEU A 95 -40.65 -2.71 1.22
C LEU A 95 -40.53 -1.95 -0.10
N LEU A 96 -39.69 -0.90 -0.21
CA LEU A 96 -39.41 -0.25 -1.50
C LEU A 96 -38.78 -1.22 -2.51
N GLN A 97 -38.16 -2.30 -2.02
CA GLN A 97 -37.58 -3.33 -2.87
C GLN A 97 -38.62 -4.12 -3.68
N LEU A 98 -39.91 -4.08 -3.31
CA LEU A 98 -40.96 -4.67 -4.14
C LEU A 98 -41.04 -4.01 -5.52
N LYS A 99 -40.90 -2.67 -5.58
CA LYS A 99 -40.78 -1.95 -6.86
C LYS A 99 -39.56 -2.38 -7.66
N LEU A 100 -38.46 -2.72 -6.98
CA LEU A 100 -37.24 -3.23 -7.62
C LEU A 100 -37.43 -4.66 -8.15
N VAL A 101 -38.17 -5.51 -7.43
CA VAL A 101 -38.55 -6.86 -7.90
C VAL A 101 -39.34 -6.77 -9.20
N ASP A 102 -40.35 -5.89 -9.26
CA ASP A 102 -41.13 -5.66 -10.49
C ASP A 102 -40.25 -5.17 -11.64
N ALA A 103 -39.34 -4.22 -11.38
CA ALA A 103 -38.42 -3.70 -12.39
C ALA A 103 -37.40 -4.74 -12.87
N ILE A 104 -36.90 -5.61 -11.99
CA ILE A 104 -36.01 -6.73 -12.35
C ILE A 104 -36.74 -7.72 -13.26
N LYS A 105 -37.99 -8.05 -12.92
CA LYS A 105 -38.84 -8.94 -13.71
C LYS A 105 -39.07 -8.39 -15.12
N GLU A 106 -39.32 -7.09 -15.25
CA GLU A 106 -39.48 -6.43 -16.55
C GLU A 106 -38.18 -6.37 -17.36
N ALA A 107 -37.04 -6.09 -16.71
CA ALA A 107 -35.75 -6.03 -17.39
C ALA A 107 -35.33 -7.39 -17.97
N GLY A 108 -35.64 -8.50 -17.26
CA GLY A 108 -35.51 -9.87 -17.76
C GLY A 108 -34.08 -10.38 -17.94
N ASN A 109 -33.05 -9.57 -17.64
CA ASN A 109 -31.64 -9.87 -17.87
C ASN A 109 -30.82 -10.13 -16.59
N ILE A 110 -31.43 -10.04 -15.40
CA ILE A 110 -30.72 -10.17 -14.13
C ILE A 110 -30.49 -11.65 -13.79
N LYS A 111 -29.21 -12.01 -13.61
CA LYS A 111 -28.72 -13.36 -13.27
C LYS A 111 -28.58 -13.60 -11.78
N ARG A 112 -28.54 -12.54 -10.97
CA ARG A 112 -28.51 -12.63 -9.50
C ARG A 112 -29.01 -11.34 -8.86
N PHE A 113 -29.91 -11.46 -7.90
CA PHE A 113 -30.34 -10.38 -7.03
C PHE A 113 -29.95 -10.66 -5.57
N LEU A 114 -29.32 -9.67 -4.93
CA LEU A 114 -29.01 -9.68 -3.50
C LEU A 114 -29.83 -8.55 -2.85
N PRO A 115 -30.95 -8.86 -2.17
CA PRO A 115 -31.76 -7.84 -1.50
C PRO A 115 -31.03 -7.25 -0.28
N SER A 116 -31.55 -6.15 0.25
CA SER A 116 -31.01 -5.45 1.43
C SER A 116 -31.27 -6.19 2.72
N GLU A 117 -30.61 -7.32 2.85
CA GLU A 117 -30.58 -8.18 4.00
C GLU A 117 -29.11 -8.41 4.33
N PHE A 118 -28.59 -7.67 5.32
CA PHE A 118 -27.22 -7.78 5.80
C PHE A 118 -27.20 -7.80 7.34
N GLY A 119 -28.09 -8.57 7.95
CA GLY A 119 -28.21 -8.67 9.40
C GLY A 119 -28.57 -10.10 9.83
N THR A 120 -29.40 -10.22 10.86
CA THR A 120 -30.01 -11.50 11.24
C THR A 120 -30.88 -12.04 10.11
N ASP A 121 -30.81 -13.35 9.88
CA ASP A 121 -31.62 -14.03 8.88
C ASP A 121 -33.12 -14.00 9.25
N PRO A 122 -33.97 -13.28 8.51
CA PRO A 122 -35.39 -13.12 8.83
C PRO A 122 -36.15 -14.45 8.84
N ALA A 123 -35.74 -15.45 8.05
CA ALA A 123 -36.40 -16.76 8.02
C ALA A 123 -36.32 -17.53 9.35
N ARG A 124 -35.38 -17.14 10.23
CA ARG A 124 -35.21 -17.72 11.56
C ARG A 124 -35.86 -16.91 12.68
N MET A 125 -36.55 -15.82 12.33
CA MET A 125 -37.08 -14.84 13.28
C MET A 125 -38.61 -14.76 13.24
N ALA A 126 -39.29 -15.83 12.83
CA ALA A 126 -40.75 -15.89 12.75
C ALA A 126 -41.44 -15.64 14.10
N ASP A 127 -40.81 -16.09 15.20
CA ASP A 127 -41.27 -15.93 16.59
C ASP A 127 -40.58 -14.76 17.31
N ALA A 128 -39.96 -13.83 16.57
CA ALA A 128 -39.37 -12.63 17.16
C ALA A 128 -40.42 -11.79 17.90
N MET A 129 -40.02 -11.06 18.92
CA MET A 129 -40.93 -10.23 19.69
C MET A 129 -41.29 -8.94 18.94
N GLU A 130 -42.48 -8.40 19.22
CA GLU A 130 -42.87 -7.05 18.80
C GLU A 130 -42.24 -5.99 19.72
N PRO A 131 -41.90 -4.79 19.20
CA PRO A 131 -42.08 -4.35 17.81
C PRO A 131 -40.95 -4.78 16.86
N GLY A 132 -39.92 -5.49 17.34
CA GLY A 132 -38.75 -5.88 16.53
C GLY A 132 -39.05 -6.75 15.30
N ARG A 133 -40.11 -7.57 15.39
CA ARG A 133 -40.54 -8.55 14.38
C ARG A 133 -40.85 -7.94 13.02
N VAL A 134 -41.40 -6.73 12.97
CA VAL A 134 -41.78 -6.02 11.72
C VAL A 134 -40.65 -5.97 10.69
N THR A 135 -39.40 -5.79 11.14
CA THR A 135 -38.24 -5.73 10.23
C THR A 135 -37.96 -7.08 9.55
N PHE A 136 -38.25 -8.19 10.23
CA PHE A 136 -38.07 -9.54 9.67
C PHE A 136 -39.24 -9.89 8.76
N ASP A 137 -40.46 -9.54 9.14
CA ASP A 137 -41.66 -9.73 8.33
C ASP A 137 -41.55 -9.02 6.97
N ASP A 138 -41.17 -7.74 6.97
CA ASP A 138 -41.01 -6.97 5.73
C ASP A 138 -39.95 -7.56 4.80
N LYS A 139 -38.87 -8.14 5.36
CA LYS A 139 -37.87 -8.86 4.57
C LYS A 139 -38.42 -10.17 4.00
N MET A 140 -39.20 -10.93 4.78
CA MET A 140 -39.86 -12.14 4.28
C MET A 140 -40.87 -11.84 3.16
N VAL A 141 -41.56 -10.71 3.22
CA VAL A 141 -42.42 -10.22 2.12
C VAL A 141 -41.59 -10.01 0.85
N VAL A 142 -40.40 -9.40 0.95
CA VAL A 142 -39.50 -9.20 -0.18
C VAL A 142 -38.96 -10.54 -0.71
N ARG A 143 -38.52 -11.47 0.15
CA ARG A 143 -38.07 -12.82 -0.26
C ARG A 143 -39.15 -13.56 -1.04
N LYS A 144 -40.37 -13.56 -0.52
CA LYS A 144 -41.52 -14.18 -1.19
C LYS A 144 -41.74 -13.59 -2.59
N ALA A 145 -41.70 -12.27 -2.73
CA ALA A 145 -41.85 -11.61 -4.03
C ALA A 145 -40.73 -11.96 -5.02
N ILE A 146 -39.48 -12.07 -4.56
CA ILE A 146 -38.33 -12.50 -5.38
C ILE A 146 -38.54 -13.94 -5.90
N GLU A 147 -38.92 -14.85 -5.00
CA GLU A 147 -39.13 -16.27 -5.30
C GLU A 147 -40.33 -16.50 -6.23
N GLU A 148 -41.47 -15.85 -5.97
CA GLU A 148 -42.66 -15.91 -6.82
C GLU A 148 -42.42 -15.31 -8.21
N ALA A 149 -41.54 -14.32 -8.32
CA ALA A 149 -41.11 -13.75 -9.60
C ALA A 149 -40.11 -14.64 -10.36
N GLY A 150 -39.59 -15.71 -9.74
CA GLY A 150 -38.57 -16.58 -10.33
C GLY A 150 -37.22 -15.89 -10.53
N ILE A 151 -36.93 -14.84 -9.75
CA ILE A 151 -35.68 -14.08 -9.87
C ILE A 151 -34.55 -14.85 -9.18
N PRO A 152 -33.43 -15.16 -9.87
CA PRO A 152 -32.28 -15.78 -9.25
C PRO A 152 -31.71 -14.94 -8.10
N PHE A 153 -31.45 -15.52 -6.92
CA PHE A 153 -31.09 -14.74 -5.73
C PHE A 153 -29.92 -15.31 -4.92
N THR A 154 -29.38 -14.47 -4.03
CA THR A 154 -28.58 -14.90 -2.87
C THR A 154 -28.94 -14.01 -1.69
N TYR A 155 -29.39 -14.60 -0.59
CA TYR A 155 -29.64 -13.86 0.66
C TYR A 155 -28.39 -13.86 1.53
N VAL A 156 -28.05 -12.75 2.18
CA VAL A 156 -26.81 -12.64 2.96
C VAL A 156 -27.11 -12.39 4.44
N SER A 157 -26.82 -13.36 5.31
CA SER A 157 -26.85 -13.14 6.75
C SER A 157 -25.46 -12.72 7.25
N ALA A 158 -25.29 -11.41 7.40
CA ALA A 158 -24.04 -10.79 7.85
C ALA A 158 -23.94 -10.62 9.38
N ASN A 159 -24.96 -11.04 10.14
CA ASN A 159 -25.01 -10.98 11.59
C ASN A 159 -24.87 -9.55 12.14
N CYS A 160 -23.95 -9.30 13.09
CA CYS A 160 -23.72 -7.99 13.67
C CYS A 160 -22.60 -7.24 12.96
N PHE A 161 -22.85 -5.98 12.60
CA PHE A 161 -21.80 -5.08 12.11
C PHE A 161 -20.86 -4.70 13.25
N ALA A 162 -19.57 -5.00 13.09
CA ALA A 162 -18.58 -4.75 14.12
C ALA A 162 -18.48 -3.27 14.51
N GLY A 163 -18.55 -2.36 13.54
CA GLY A 163 -18.47 -0.91 13.78
C GLY A 163 -19.59 -0.36 14.67
N TYR A 164 -20.76 -0.99 14.69
CA TYR A 164 -21.86 -0.59 15.59
C TYR A 164 -21.81 -1.27 16.96
N MET A 165 -21.29 -2.50 17.03
CA MET A 165 -21.40 -3.33 18.24
C MET A 165 -20.11 -3.35 19.06
N VAL A 166 -18.98 -3.66 18.42
CA VAL A 166 -17.72 -3.95 19.13
C VAL A 166 -17.16 -2.68 19.79
N GLY A 167 -17.26 -1.54 19.10
CA GLY A 167 -16.81 -0.24 19.61
C GLY A 167 -17.44 0.14 20.94
N GLY A 168 -18.73 -0.11 21.15
CA GLY A 168 -19.44 0.19 22.41
C GLY A 168 -19.39 -0.92 23.47
N LEU A 169 -18.53 -1.94 23.33
CA LEU A 169 -18.59 -3.17 24.12
C LEU A 169 -19.97 -3.83 24.09
N CYS A 170 -20.59 -3.78 22.91
CA CYS A 170 -21.93 -4.26 22.59
C CYS A 170 -23.09 -3.51 23.27
N GLN A 171 -22.87 -2.36 23.90
CA GLN A 171 -23.96 -1.61 24.54
C GLN A 171 -24.67 -0.69 23.52
N PRO A 172 -26.02 -0.68 23.45
CA PRO A 172 -26.78 0.22 22.59
C PRO A 172 -26.40 1.69 22.80
N GLY A 173 -26.28 2.45 21.71
CA GLY A 173 -25.99 3.88 21.77
C GLY A 173 -24.52 4.24 22.06
N HIS A 174 -23.65 3.26 22.33
CA HIS A 174 -22.22 3.49 22.54
C HIS A 174 -21.42 3.06 21.31
N ILE A 175 -20.57 3.94 20.79
CA ILE A 175 -19.67 3.65 19.65
C ILE A 175 -18.19 3.67 20.03
N LEU A 176 -17.88 4.07 21.27
CA LEU A 176 -16.53 4.05 21.84
C LEU A 176 -16.52 3.24 23.14
N PRO A 177 -15.44 2.49 23.42
CA PRO A 177 -15.43 1.57 24.55
C PRO A 177 -15.08 2.31 25.83
N SER A 178 -15.87 2.08 26.88
CA SER A 178 -15.62 2.63 28.21
C SER A 178 -14.34 2.05 28.82
N ARG A 179 -13.56 2.88 29.52
CA ARG A 179 -12.33 2.48 30.22
C ARG A 179 -12.54 2.16 31.70
N ASP A 180 -13.75 2.36 32.21
CA ASP A 180 -14.04 2.27 33.65
C ASP A 180 -15.06 1.18 33.97
N SER A 181 -16.18 1.16 33.25
CA SER A 181 -17.27 0.24 33.52
C SER A 181 -17.97 -0.25 32.26
N VAL A 182 -18.65 -1.39 32.36
CA VAL A 182 -19.49 -1.96 31.31
C VAL A 182 -20.69 -2.67 31.92
N THR A 183 -21.86 -2.55 31.29
CA THR A 183 -23.05 -3.31 31.64
C THR A 183 -23.18 -4.52 30.72
N LEU A 184 -23.17 -5.71 31.30
CA LEU A 184 -23.36 -6.98 30.61
C LEU A 184 -24.86 -7.31 30.53
N PHE A 185 -25.31 -7.80 29.38
CA PHE A 185 -26.67 -8.30 29.20
C PHE A 185 -26.78 -9.73 29.72
N GLY A 186 -27.61 -9.94 30.73
CA GLY A 186 -27.69 -11.20 31.46
C GLY A 186 -26.34 -11.54 32.09
N ASP A 187 -25.83 -12.73 31.81
CA ASP A 187 -24.49 -13.13 32.21
C ASP A 187 -23.40 -12.72 31.22
N GLY A 188 -23.75 -12.19 30.03
CA GLY A 188 -22.83 -11.80 28.96
C GLY A 188 -22.16 -12.96 28.21
N ASN A 189 -22.60 -14.21 28.40
CA ASN A 189 -21.98 -15.40 27.79
C ASN A 189 -22.60 -15.85 26.47
N LYS A 190 -23.76 -15.30 26.08
CA LYS A 190 -24.40 -15.65 24.81
C LYS A 190 -23.49 -15.29 23.63
N LYS A 191 -23.22 -16.28 22.77
CA LYS A 191 -22.39 -16.12 21.59
C LYS A 191 -23.14 -15.30 20.53
N SER A 192 -22.43 -14.34 19.96
CA SER A 192 -22.83 -13.49 18.84
C SER A 192 -21.74 -13.51 17.78
N ILE A 193 -22.02 -12.92 16.61
CA ILE A 193 -21.10 -12.96 15.47
C ILE A 193 -20.91 -11.54 14.97
N PHE A 194 -19.69 -11.02 15.11
CA PHE A 194 -19.35 -9.63 14.79
C PHE A 194 -18.44 -9.58 13.57
N VAL A 195 -18.90 -9.00 12.47
CA VAL A 195 -18.14 -8.99 11.21
C VAL A 195 -17.84 -7.55 10.81
N ASP A 196 -16.59 -7.30 10.42
CA ASP A 196 -16.20 -6.01 9.86
C ASP A 196 -16.94 -5.79 8.54
N GLU A 197 -17.40 -4.57 8.31
CA GLU A 197 -18.25 -4.26 7.17
C GLU A 197 -17.51 -4.32 5.83
N ASP A 198 -16.18 -4.15 5.81
CA ASP A 198 -15.37 -4.38 4.61
C ASP A 198 -15.28 -5.89 4.30
N ASP A 199 -15.22 -6.75 5.33
CA ASP A 199 -15.26 -8.21 5.16
C ASP A 199 -16.64 -8.69 4.67
N ILE A 200 -17.72 -8.13 5.23
CA ILE A 200 -19.09 -8.39 4.76
C ILE A 200 -19.19 -8.08 3.26
N ALA A 201 -18.67 -6.93 2.84
CA ALA A 201 -18.65 -6.53 1.43
C ALA A 201 -17.82 -7.50 0.58
N ALA A 202 -16.63 -7.90 1.03
CA ALA A 202 -15.76 -8.83 0.30
C ALA A 202 -16.41 -10.19 0.06
N TYR A 203 -16.99 -10.80 1.12
CA TYR A 203 -17.73 -12.06 1.01
C TYR A 203 -18.97 -11.94 0.13
N THR A 204 -19.73 -10.85 0.27
CA THR A 204 -20.92 -10.60 -0.55
C THR A 204 -20.56 -10.58 -2.04
N ILE A 205 -19.52 -9.84 -2.43
CA ILE A 205 -19.11 -9.75 -3.84
C ILE A 205 -18.60 -11.08 -4.38
N LYS A 206 -17.92 -11.90 -3.57
CA LYS A 206 -17.48 -13.24 -4.02
C LYS A 206 -18.65 -14.13 -4.45
N THR A 207 -19.84 -13.92 -3.89
CA THR A 207 -20.99 -14.81 -4.11
C THR A 207 -21.69 -14.61 -5.45
N ILE A 208 -21.50 -13.47 -6.11
CA ILE A 208 -22.38 -13.07 -7.22
C ILE A 208 -22.17 -13.89 -8.49
N ASP A 209 -20.94 -14.35 -8.71
CA ASP A 209 -20.55 -15.22 -9.82
C ASP A 209 -20.38 -16.69 -9.38
N ASP A 210 -20.61 -17.01 -8.10
CA ASP A 210 -20.48 -18.37 -7.58
C ASP A 210 -21.80 -19.14 -7.77
N PRO A 211 -21.81 -20.26 -8.52
CA PRO A 211 -23.01 -21.08 -8.66
C PRO A 211 -23.43 -21.78 -7.36
N ARG A 212 -22.51 -21.99 -6.40
CA ARG A 212 -22.80 -22.68 -5.13
C ARG A 212 -23.73 -21.89 -4.21
N THR A 213 -23.78 -20.56 -4.38
CA THR A 213 -24.59 -19.64 -3.58
C THR A 213 -25.91 -19.26 -4.28
N LEU A 214 -26.16 -19.80 -5.48
CA LEU A 214 -27.36 -19.50 -6.27
C LEU A 214 -28.61 -20.05 -5.60
N ASN A 215 -29.60 -19.18 -5.40
CA ASN A 215 -30.87 -19.47 -4.74
C ASN A 215 -30.68 -20.05 -3.33
N LYS A 216 -29.67 -19.55 -2.61
CA LYS A 216 -29.35 -19.94 -1.24
C LYS A 216 -29.19 -18.74 -0.32
N THR A 217 -29.25 -19.02 0.98
CA THR A 217 -28.79 -18.11 2.02
C THR A 217 -27.31 -18.35 2.29
N LEU A 218 -26.50 -17.29 2.27
CA LEU A 218 -25.12 -17.28 2.70
C LEU A 218 -25.03 -16.72 4.12
N TYR A 219 -24.46 -17.48 5.05
CA TYR A 219 -24.13 -17.00 6.39
C TYR A 219 -22.66 -16.59 6.45
N ILE A 220 -22.36 -15.41 7.00
CA ILE A 220 -20.99 -14.94 7.23
C ILE A 220 -20.66 -15.13 8.70
N ARG A 221 -20.04 -16.27 9.04
CA ARG A 221 -19.70 -16.70 10.41
C ARG A 221 -18.21 -17.02 10.56
N PRO A 222 -17.31 -16.04 10.36
CA PRO A 222 -15.89 -16.24 10.56
C PRO A 222 -15.61 -16.77 11.98
N PRO A 223 -15.00 -17.96 12.15
CA PRO A 223 -14.91 -18.65 13.44
C PRO A 223 -14.27 -17.82 14.56
N ALA A 224 -13.25 -17.02 14.23
CA ALA A 224 -12.55 -16.18 15.20
C ALA A 224 -13.36 -14.99 15.73
N ASN A 225 -14.51 -14.68 15.10
CA ASN A 225 -15.37 -13.56 15.47
C ASN A 225 -16.72 -14.00 16.08
N ILE A 226 -16.85 -15.30 16.39
CA ILE A 226 -17.96 -15.84 17.17
C ILE A 226 -17.64 -15.64 18.65
N LEU A 227 -18.07 -14.48 19.18
CA LEU A 227 -17.69 -13.98 20.50
C LEU A 227 -18.92 -13.70 21.36
N SER A 228 -18.80 -13.87 22.67
CA SER A 228 -19.75 -13.34 23.65
C SER A 228 -19.41 -11.89 24.00
N GLN A 229 -20.36 -11.17 24.61
CA GLN A 229 -20.09 -9.83 25.11
C GLN A 229 -18.92 -9.84 26.11
N ARG A 230 -18.84 -10.85 26.99
CA ARG A 230 -17.71 -11.00 27.91
C ARG A 230 -16.37 -11.17 27.21
N GLU A 231 -16.31 -11.92 26.13
CA GLU A 231 -15.07 -12.09 25.37
C GLU A 231 -14.66 -10.77 24.69
N VAL A 232 -15.61 -10.02 24.12
CA VAL A 232 -15.36 -8.67 23.59
C VAL A 232 -14.82 -7.74 24.69
N VAL A 233 -15.44 -7.74 25.87
CA VAL A 233 -14.94 -7.00 27.04
C VAL A 233 -13.54 -7.48 27.45
N GLY A 234 -13.28 -8.78 27.48
CA GLY A 234 -11.97 -9.32 27.83
C GLY A 234 -10.88 -8.95 26.83
N LEU A 235 -11.20 -8.90 25.53
CA LEU A 235 -10.29 -8.37 24.51
C LEU A 235 -9.95 -6.90 24.80
N TRP A 236 -10.96 -6.09 25.11
CA TRP A 236 -10.77 -4.69 25.48
C TRP A 236 -9.93 -4.51 26.75
N GLU A 237 -10.22 -5.25 27.81
CA GLU A 237 -9.47 -5.22 29.08
C GLU A 237 -8.00 -5.59 28.87
N LYS A 238 -7.73 -6.58 28.02
CA LYS A 238 -6.37 -6.94 27.62
C LYS A 238 -5.69 -5.81 26.87
N LEU A 239 -6.39 -5.14 25.95
CA LEU A 239 -5.86 -4.01 25.18
C LEU A 239 -5.55 -2.80 26.07
N ILE A 240 -6.38 -2.51 27.08
CA ILE A 240 -6.16 -1.36 27.98
C ILE A 240 -5.33 -1.71 29.23
N GLY A 241 -4.97 -2.98 29.44
CA GLY A 241 -4.24 -3.44 30.62
C GLY A 241 -5.00 -3.24 31.94
N LYS A 242 -6.32 -3.11 31.90
CA LYS A 242 -7.18 -2.76 33.05
C LYS A 242 -8.46 -3.58 33.03
N GLN A 243 -8.85 -4.09 34.19
CA GLN A 243 -10.15 -4.70 34.40
C GLN A 243 -11.23 -3.63 34.58
N LEU A 244 -12.34 -3.76 33.85
CA LEU A 244 -13.51 -2.90 33.97
C LEU A 244 -14.38 -3.33 35.15
N HIS A 245 -15.06 -2.35 35.76
CA HIS A 245 -16.18 -2.61 36.65
C HIS A 245 -17.38 -3.14 35.84
N LYS A 246 -17.76 -4.40 36.07
CA LYS A 246 -18.83 -5.07 35.32
C LYS A 246 -20.11 -5.06 36.16
N SER A 247 -21.17 -4.43 35.65
CA SER A 247 -22.54 -4.64 36.14
C SER A 247 -23.27 -5.60 35.21
N SER A 248 -24.41 -6.15 35.67
CA SER A 248 -25.26 -7.02 34.86
C SER A 248 -26.67 -6.46 34.82
N LEU A 249 -27.29 -6.53 33.66
CA LEU A 249 -28.66 -6.14 33.41
C LEU A 249 -29.50 -7.39 33.16
N SER A 250 -30.43 -7.69 34.06
CA SER A 250 -31.31 -8.85 33.89
C SER A 250 -32.24 -8.67 32.70
N GLU A 251 -32.75 -9.79 32.19
CA GLU A 251 -33.69 -9.81 31.07
C GLU A 251 -34.91 -8.91 31.34
N GLN A 252 -35.53 -9.06 32.53
CA GLN A 252 -36.69 -8.27 32.91
C GLN A 252 -36.37 -6.77 33.04
N GLN A 253 -35.17 -6.42 33.51
CA GLN A 253 -34.74 -5.01 33.57
C GLN A 253 -34.57 -4.43 32.17
N PHE A 254 -33.95 -5.16 31.25
CA PHE A 254 -33.81 -4.74 29.86
C PHE A 254 -35.17 -4.54 29.18
N LEU A 255 -36.11 -5.49 29.37
CA LEU A 255 -37.48 -5.38 28.84
C LEU A 255 -38.24 -4.17 29.40
N ASN A 256 -38.01 -3.82 30.67
CA ASN A 256 -38.63 -2.63 31.27
C ASN A 256 -38.03 -1.34 30.67
N ILE A 257 -36.71 -1.25 30.53
CA ILE A 257 -36.04 -0.09 29.88
C ILE A 257 -36.55 0.08 28.45
N MET A 258 -36.69 -1.03 27.72
CA MET A 258 -37.17 -1.02 26.34
C MET A 258 -38.58 -0.40 26.23
N LYS A 259 -39.51 -0.73 27.14
CA LYS A 259 -40.89 -0.19 27.13
C LYS A 259 -40.97 1.32 27.29
N GLU A 260 -39.93 1.94 27.86
CA GLU A 260 -39.87 3.39 28.09
C GLU A 260 -39.31 4.16 26.89
N GLN A 261 -38.73 3.46 25.90
CA GLN A 261 -38.15 4.08 24.71
C GLN A 261 -39.21 4.37 23.63
N ASP A 262 -38.84 5.17 22.62
CA ASP A 262 -39.72 5.37 21.46
C ASP A 262 -39.85 4.08 20.61
N TYR A 263 -40.83 4.05 19.69
CA TYR A 263 -41.09 2.86 18.87
C TYR A 263 -39.87 2.42 18.06
N ALA A 264 -39.10 3.36 17.50
CA ALA A 264 -37.96 3.03 16.65
C ALA A 264 -36.79 2.45 17.47
N GLU A 265 -36.57 2.98 18.67
CA GLU A 265 -35.62 2.46 19.64
C GLU A 265 -36.05 1.09 20.18
N GLN A 266 -37.34 0.89 20.47
CA GLN A 266 -37.89 -0.41 20.88
C GLN A 266 -37.62 -1.51 19.84
N VAL A 267 -37.78 -1.21 18.55
CA VAL A 267 -37.46 -2.16 17.47
C VAL A 267 -35.98 -2.57 17.54
N GLY A 268 -35.08 -1.59 17.69
CA GLY A 268 -33.64 -1.86 17.81
C GLY A 268 -33.29 -2.66 19.05
N LEU A 269 -33.81 -2.28 20.22
CA LEU A 269 -33.59 -2.98 21.48
C LEU A 269 -34.16 -4.40 21.47
N THR A 270 -35.25 -4.65 20.75
CA THR A 270 -35.78 -6.01 20.55
C THR A 270 -34.77 -6.89 19.80
N HIS A 271 -34.07 -6.34 18.80
CA HIS A 271 -33.00 -7.08 18.12
C HIS A 271 -31.82 -7.34 19.06
N TYR A 272 -31.43 -6.37 19.90
CA TYR A 272 -30.42 -6.59 20.95
C TYR A 272 -30.85 -7.70 21.93
N TYR A 273 -32.12 -7.73 22.32
CA TYR A 273 -32.64 -8.80 23.19
C TYR A 273 -32.38 -10.18 22.57
N HIS A 274 -32.81 -10.38 21.32
CA HIS A 274 -32.64 -11.67 20.64
C HIS A 274 -31.16 -12.05 20.44
N VAL A 275 -30.28 -11.06 20.26
CA VAL A 275 -28.84 -11.30 20.11
C VAL A 275 -28.19 -11.68 21.45
N PHE A 276 -28.46 -10.94 22.52
CA PHE A 276 -27.69 -11.05 23.77
C PHE A 276 -28.37 -11.87 24.89
N TYR A 277 -29.67 -12.12 24.83
CA TYR A 277 -30.38 -13.00 25.76
C TYR A 277 -30.72 -14.35 25.11
N ASP A 278 -31.32 -14.37 23.92
CA ASP A 278 -31.64 -15.63 23.23
C ASP A 278 -30.41 -16.27 22.58
N GLY A 279 -29.48 -15.46 22.06
CA GLY A 279 -28.33 -15.93 21.28
C GLY A 279 -28.71 -16.34 19.85
N CYS A 280 -29.69 -15.67 19.24
CA CYS A 280 -30.31 -16.08 17.96
C CYS A 280 -29.33 -16.21 16.78
N LEU A 281 -28.15 -15.58 16.87
CA LEU A 281 -27.13 -15.59 15.82
C LEU A 281 -26.26 -16.85 15.83
N ALA A 282 -26.16 -17.57 16.95
CA ALA A 282 -25.23 -18.69 17.12
C ALA A 282 -25.89 -19.96 17.68
N ASN A 283 -27.21 -19.94 17.95
CA ASN A 283 -27.95 -21.05 18.53
C ASN A 283 -28.39 -22.13 17.51
N PHE A 284 -27.72 -22.23 16.36
CA PHE A 284 -28.10 -23.16 15.31
C PHE A 284 -26.98 -23.52 14.34
N GLU A 285 -27.12 -24.70 13.74
CA GLU A 285 -26.27 -25.20 12.66
C GLU A 285 -26.82 -24.80 11.29
N ILE A 286 -25.92 -24.52 10.35
CA ILE A 286 -26.29 -24.18 8.98
C ILE A 286 -26.73 -25.45 8.25
N GLY A 287 -27.96 -25.45 7.75
CA GLY A 287 -28.52 -26.57 6.99
C GLY A 287 -27.93 -26.72 5.58
N LYS A 288 -28.27 -27.81 4.88
CA LYS A 288 -27.73 -28.15 3.55
C LYS A 288 -28.12 -27.17 2.43
N ASP A 289 -29.19 -26.40 2.63
CA ASP A 289 -29.73 -25.43 1.67
C ASP A 289 -29.11 -24.03 1.81
N ALA A 290 -28.05 -23.91 2.63
CA ALA A 290 -27.31 -22.68 2.86
C ALA A 290 -25.81 -22.94 2.84
N GLU A 291 -25.02 -21.87 2.71
CA GLU A 291 -23.55 -21.94 2.67
C GLU A 291 -22.95 -21.03 3.75
N GLU A 292 -21.78 -21.41 4.28
CA GLU A 292 -21.00 -20.57 5.19
C GLU A 292 -19.82 -19.94 4.43
N ALA A 293 -19.73 -18.61 4.47
CA ALA A 293 -18.84 -17.84 3.63
C ALA A 293 -17.35 -18.09 3.90
N SER A 294 -16.94 -18.22 5.16
CA SER A 294 -15.53 -18.42 5.52
C SER A 294 -15.01 -19.83 5.18
N ILE A 295 -15.89 -20.82 5.14
CA ILE A 295 -15.60 -22.16 4.62
C ILE A 295 -15.53 -22.14 3.10
N LEU A 296 -16.46 -21.43 2.45
CA LEU A 296 -16.57 -21.37 0.99
C LEU A 296 -15.43 -20.57 0.33
N TYR A 297 -14.94 -19.54 1.02
CA TYR A 297 -13.91 -18.61 0.56
C TYR A 297 -12.78 -18.46 1.60
N PRO A 298 -11.99 -19.52 1.85
CA PRO A 298 -10.92 -19.49 2.85
C PRO A 298 -9.75 -18.57 2.45
N ASP A 299 -9.71 -18.09 1.21
CA ASP A 299 -8.74 -17.12 0.69
C ASP A 299 -9.00 -15.69 1.22
N ILE A 300 -10.22 -15.39 1.67
CA ILE A 300 -10.53 -14.09 2.27
C ILE A 300 -9.93 -14.02 3.69
N LYS A 301 -8.94 -13.14 3.84
CA LYS A 301 -8.37 -12.79 5.15
C LYS A 301 -9.26 -11.75 5.82
N TYR A 302 -10.18 -12.22 6.66
CA TYR A 302 -11.06 -11.36 7.43
C TYR A 302 -10.38 -10.82 8.70
N ILE A 303 -10.85 -9.68 9.19
CA ILE A 303 -10.34 -9.02 10.39
C ILE A 303 -10.82 -9.77 11.64
N LYS A 304 -9.87 -10.12 12.51
CA LYS A 304 -10.15 -10.78 13.78
C LYS A 304 -10.15 -9.73 14.89
N HIS A 305 -11.21 -9.67 15.70
CA HIS A 305 -11.33 -8.65 16.76
C HIS A 305 -10.20 -8.72 17.80
N LYS A 306 -9.65 -9.92 18.03
CA LYS A 306 -8.47 -10.08 18.90
C LYS A 306 -7.19 -9.41 18.37
N ASP A 307 -7.15 -9.12 17.07
CA ASP A 307 -6.02 -8.51 16.37
C ASP A 307 -6.32 -7.02 16.06
N MET A 308 -7.54 -6.53 16.34
CA MET A 308 -7.88 -5.10 16.26
C MET A 308 -7.23 -4.36 17.44
N GLY A 309 -5.99 -3.93 17.27
CA GLY A 309 -5.41 -2.89 18.13
C GLY A 309 -6.21 -1.60 17.98
N ILE A 310 -6.44 -0.90 19.10
CA ILE A 310 -6.98 0.46 19.07
C ILE A 310 -5.98 1.29 18.29
N LYS A 311 -6.38 1.85 17.15
CA LYS A 311 -5.52 2.79 16.46
C LYS A 311 -5.54 4.08 17.25
N SER A 312 -4.44 4.41 17.90
CA SER A 312 -4.33 5.65 18.67
C SER A 312 -4.55 6.89 17.81
N ARG A 313 -5.11 7.94 18.41
CA ARG A 313 -5.11 9.28 17.84
C ARG A 313 -3.72 9.86 18.02
N VAL A 314 -3.07 10.27 16.93
CA VAL A 314 -1.64 10.64 16.94
C VAL A 314 -1.49 12.10 16.58
N LEU A 315 -0.97 12.93 17.49
CA LEU A 315 -0.53 14.29 17.18
C LEU A 315 0.92 14.28 16.72
N ILE A 316 1.20 14.81 15.53
CA ILE A 316 2.54 15.01 15.02
C ILE A 316 2.86 16.51 15.02
N THR A 317 3.81 16.93 15.85
CA THR A 317 4.37 18.29 15.82
C THR A 317 5.57 18.33 14.88
N GLY A 318 5.76 19.43 14.15
CA GLY A 318 6.77 19.49 13.09
C GLY A 318 6.42 18.65 11.85
N GLY A 319 5.14 18.33 11.63
CA GLY A 319 4.68 17.46 10.54
C GLY A 319 4.98 17.93 9.11
N THR A 320 5.39 19.18 8.90
CA THR A 320 5.87 19.71 7.60
C THR A 320 7.38 19.65 7.44
N GLY A 321 8.11 19.24 8.47
CA GLY A 321 9.57 19.07 8.45
C GLY A 321 10.01 17.85 7.63
N HIS A 322 11.33 17.68 7.50
CA HIS A 322 11.93 16.64 6.67
C HIS A 322 11.45 15.23 7.03
N LEU A 323 11.56 14.86 8.31
CA LEU A 323 11.04 13.59 8.81
C LEU A 323 9.53 13.66 9.11
N GLY A 324 9.06 14.80 9.63
CA GLY A 324 7.66 14.99 10.01
C GLY A 324 6.67 14.64 8.91
N LYS A 325 6.92 15.03 7.66
CA LYS A 325 6.03 14.71 6.53
C LYS A 325 5.89 13.21 6.28
N ARG A 326 6.94 12.44 6.58
CA ARG A 326 6.99 10.99 6.41
C ARG A 326 6.28 10.29 7.57
N LEU A 327 6.43 10.81 8.79
CA LEU A 327 5.66 10.36 9.96
C LEU A 327 4.15 10.55 9.75
N VAL A 328 3.72 11.69 9.19
CA VAL A 328 2.29 11.92 8.85
C VAL A 328 1.80 10.89 7.84
N LYS A 329 2.56 10.67 6.76
CA LYS A 329 2.23 9.66 5.74
C LYS A 329 2.14 8.26 6.35
N ALA A 330 3.15 7.82 7.10
CA ALA A 330 3.18 6.50 7.73
C ALA A 330 2.05 6.30 8.74
N SER A 331 1.70 7.34 9.51
CA SER A 331 0.57 7.32 10.46
C SER A 331 -0.76 7.09 9.73
N LEU A 332 -0.99 7.80 8.63
CA LEU A 332 -2.18 7.64 7.79
C LEU A 332 -2.24 6.26 7.10
N GLU A 333 -1.11 5.78 6.58
CA GLU A 333 -1.03 4.47 5.90
C GLU A 333 -1.28 3.30 6.85
N GLN A 334 -0.81 3.40 8.10
CA GLN A 334 -1.13 2.45 9.16
C GLN A 334 -2.55 2.67 9.73
N GLY A 335 -3.26 3.69 9.23
CA GLY A 335 -4.68 3.98 9.46
C GLY A 335 -4.99 4.59 10.83
N HIS A 336 -4.02 5.23 11.46
CA HIS A 336 -4.25 6.00 12.68
C HIS A 336 -5.05 7.26 12.40
N GLU A 337 -5.75 7.74 13.41
CA GLU A 337 -6.37 9.06 13.35
C GLU A 337 -5.28 10.12 13.54
N THR A 338 -4.75 10.62 12.43
CA THR A 338 -3.58 11.50 12.44
C THR A 338 -3.98 12.97 12.56
N TYR A 339 -3.43 13.63 13.57
CA TYR A 339 -3.51 15.05 13.83
C TYR A 339 -2.15 15.70 13.52
N VAL A 340 -2.16 16.84 12.83
CA VAL A 340 -0.94 17.59 12.48
C VAL A 340 -1.04 18.97 13.10
N LEU A 341 -0.04 19.33 13.93
CA LEU A 341 0.00 20.64 14.58
C LEU A 341 0.29 21.72 13.53
N GLN A 342 -0.64 22.66 13.39
CA GLN A 342 -0.53 23.85 12.57
C GLN A 342 -0.27 25.05 13.48
N ARG A 343 0.90 25.66 13.35
CA ARG A 343 1.24 26.89 14.07
C ARG A 343 0.54 28.10 13.45
N PRO A 344 -0.06 29.02 14.24
CA PRO A 344 -0.59 30.29 13.72
C PRO A 344 0.47 31.10 12.96
N GLU A 345 1.72 31.03 13.41
CA GLU A 345 2.85 31.80 12.90
C GLU A 345 3.46 31.18 11.62
N ILE A 346 2.85 30.14 11.04
CA ILE A 346 3.35 29.49 9.81
C ILE A 346 3.35 30.43 8.58
N GLY A 347 2.73 31.61 8.70
CA GLY A 347 2.75 32.78 7.80
C GLY A 347 3.30 32.58 6.37
N VAL A 348 2.45 32.78 5.36
CA VAL A 348 2.74 32.89 3.91
C VAL A 348 3.67 31.84 3.25
N ASP A 349 4.17 30.83 3.98
CA ASP A 349 4.97 29.72 3.43
C ASP A 349 4.04 28.79 2.64
N ILE A 350 3.89 29.11 1.36
CA ILE A 350 2.96 28.45 0.43
C ILE A 350 3.23 26.95 0.37
N GLU A 351 4.50 26.51 0.42
CA GLU A 351 4.85 25.09 0.36
C GLU A 351 4.37 24.33 1.58
N LYS A 352 4.58 24.89 2.80
CA LYS A 352 4.08 24.26 4.03
C LYS A 352 2.57 24.26 4.10
N ILE A 353 1.90 25.32 3.66
CA ILE A 353 0.43 25.39 3.60
C ILE A 353 -0.11 24.34 2.61
N GLN A 354 0.45 24.27 1.39
CA GLN A 354 0.08 23.25 0.41
C GLN A 354 0.27 21.83 0.96
N MET A 355 1.34 21.61 1.72
CA MET A 355 1.59 20.31 2.36
C MET A 355 0.54 19.96 3.42
N LEU A 356 0.19 20.90 4.30
CA LEU A 356 -0.88 20.71 5.30
C LEU A 356 -2.23 20.42 4.62
N LEU A 357 -2.56 21.16 3.55
CA LEU A 357 -3.77 20.92 2.75
C LEU A 357 -3.75 19.55 2.08
N SER A 358 -2.57 19.11 1.60
CA SER A 358 -2.34 17.77 1.07
C SER A 358 -2.60 16.69 2.14
N PHE A 359 -2.13 16.87 3.37
CA PHE A 359 -2.41 15.94 4.46
C PHE A 359 -3.88 15.92 4.83
N LYS A 360 -4.52 17.09 4.90
CA LYS A 360 -5.97 17.18 5.12
C LYS A 360 -6.76 16.40 4.08
N LYS A 361 -6.38 16.52 2.80
CA LYS A 361 -6.97 15.75 1.69
C LYS A 361 -6.74 14.24 1.80
N GLN A 362 -5.64 13.82 2.43
CA GLN A 362 -5.32 12.41 2.69
C GLN A 362 -6.00 11.86 3.95
N GLY A 363 -6.74 12.68 4.70
CA GLY A 363 -7.50 12.27 5.88
C GLY A 363 -6.94 12.75 7.22
N ALA A 364 -5.82 13.50 7.23
CA ALA A 364 -5.30 14.07 8.47
C ALA A 364 -6.18 15.23 8.97
N ARG A 365 -6.21 15.43 10.29
CA ARG A 365 -6.83 16.59 10.92
C ARG A 365 -5.76 17.64 11.25
N LEU A 366 -6.04 18.90 10.90
CA LEU A 366 -5.16 19.99 11.27
C LEU A 366 -5.65 20.56 12.60
N VAL A 367 -4.75 20.72 13.57
CA VAL A 367 -5.07 21.34 14.86
C VAL A 367 -4.17 22.54 15.07
N ILE A 368 -4.76 23.65 15.45
CA ILE A 368 -4.04 24.89 15.70
C ILE A 368 -3.40 24.81 17.09
N GLY A 369 -2.11 25.10 17.16
CA GLY A 369 -1.42 25.29 18.43
C GLY A 369 -0.01 25.83 18.22
N SER A 370 0.48 26.57 19.21
CA SER A 370 1.78 27.24 19.19
C SER A 370 2.59 26.85 20.41
N PHE A 371 3.91 26.69 20.25
CA PHE A 371 4.80 26.51 21.39
C PHE A 371 4.90 27.78 22.26
N ASP A 372 4.40 28.92 21.79
CA ASP A 372 4.33 30.14 22.59
C ASP A 372 2.97 30.33 23.28
N ASP A 373 2.01 29.43 23.03
CA ASP A 373 0.69 29.40 23.66
C ASP A 373 0.43 28.03 24.30
N HIS A 374 0.73 27.94 25.60
CA HIS A 374 0.57 26.73 26.41
C HIS A 374 -0.86 26.18 26.38
N CYS A 375 -1.87 27.05 26.47
CA CYS A 375 -3.27 26.64 26.45
C CYS A 375 -3.63 25.99 25.10
N SER A 376 -3.15 26.54 23.99
CA SER A 376 -3.38 25.95 22.67
C SER A 376 -2.76 24.55 22.54
N LEU A 377 -1.58 24.31 23.15
CA LEU A 377 -0.95 22.99 23.17
C LEU A 377 -1.79 22.01 24.00
N VAL A 378 -2.20 22.39 25.21
CA VAL A 378 -3.04 21.54 26.08
C VAL A 378 -4.35 21.16 25.38
N GLU A 379 -5.02 22.10 24.73
CA GLU A 379 -6.26 21.83 23.98
C GLU A 379 -6.05 20.93 22.75
N ALA A 380 -4.90 21.03 22.09
CA ALA A 380 -4.50 20.10 21.03
C ALA A 380 -4.24 18.69 21.59
N LEU A 381 -3.57 18.59 22.73
CA LEU A 381 -3.16 17.34 23.37
C LEU A 381 -4.34 16.55 23.94
N LYS A 382 -5.36 17.22 24.49
CA LYS A 382 -6.60 16.59 24.98
C LYS A 382 -7.36 15.79 23.91
N GLN A 383 -7.12 16.08 22.63
CA GLN A 383 -7.78 15.42 21.51
C GLN A 383 -7.13 14.11 21.09
N VAL A 384 -5.93 13.79 21.57
CA VAL A 384 -5.11 12.67 21.07
C VAL A 384 -4.71 11.69 22.17
N ASP A 385 -4.09 10.57 21.79
CA ASP A 385 -3.58 9.55 22.71
C ASP A 385 -2.05 9.47 22.69
N VAL A 386 -1.44 9.82 21.55
CA VAL A 386 0.00 9.73 21.29
C VAL A 386 0.49 11.06 20.73
N VAL A 387 1.69 11.46 21.14
CA VAL A 387 2.37 12.65 20.59
C VAL A 387 3.71 12.23 20.00
N ILE A 388 3.99 12.66 18.78
CA ILE A 388 5.30 12.53 18.13
C ILE A 388 5.80 13.94 17.83
N CYS A 389 6.95 14.29 18.40
CA CYS A 389 7.60 15.56 18.15
C CYS A 389 8.72 15.39 17.11
N ALA A 390 8.60 16.05 15.97
CA ALA A 390 9.59 16.02 14.89
C ALA A 390 10.09 17.43 14.52
N ILE A 391 10.23 18.31 15.52
CA ILE A 391 10.81 19.65 15.32
C ILE A 391 12.31 19.54 15.00
N SER A 392 12.83 20.41 14.14
CA SER A 392 14.24 20.32 13.75
C SER A 392 15.16 20.71 14.92
N GLY A 393 16.10 19.82 15.26
CA GLY A 393 17.20 20.08 16.20
C GLY A 393 18.54 20.39 15.52
N MET A 394 18.58 20.60 14.21
CA MET A 394 19.84 20.85 13.48
C MET A 394 20.31 22.30 13.69
N HIS A 395 21.43 22.47 14.41
CA HIS A 395 22.05 23.77 14.77
C HIS A 395 22.38 24.70 13.60
N ILE A 396 22.41 24.21 12.36
CA ILE A 396 22.77 24.99 11.16
C ILE A 396 21.71 26.07 10.84
N ARG A 397 20.47 25.95 11.35
CA ARG A 397 19.39 26.92 11.07
C ARG A 397 18.63 27.45 12.29
N SER A 398 18.42 26.64 13.34
CA SER A 398 17.80 27.05 14.61
C SER A 398 17.87 25.93 15.64
N HIS A 399 18.26 26.23 16.89
CA HIS A 399 18.26 25.25 17.98
C HIS A 399 16.95 25.31 18.77
N GLN A 400 16.06 24.33 18.55
CA GLN A 400 14.73 24.29 19.17
C GLN A 400 14.52 23.06 20.08
N ILE A 401 15.58 22.34 20.46
CA ILE A 401 15.47 21.09 21.24
C ILE A 401 14.78 21.33 22.58
N LEU A 402 15.19 22.38 23.31
CA LEU A 402 14.60 22.73 24.61
C LEU A 402 13.18 23.29 24.52
N LEU A 403 12.69 23.66 23.33
CA LEU A 403 11.29 24.07 23.13
C LEU A 403 10.32 22.93 23.47
N GLN A 404 10.80 21.68 23.41
CA GLN A 404 10.03 20.50 23.81
C GLN A 404 9.69 20.48 25.30
N LEU A 405 10.40 21.21 26.16
CA LEU A 405 10.05 21.31 27.58
C LEU A 405 8.64 21.90 27.77
N LYS A 406 8.26 22.88 26.94
CA LYS A 406 6.89 23.40 26.93
C LYS A 406 5.85 22.34 26.53
N LEU A 407 6.22 21.43 25.63
CA LEU A 407 5.38 20.30 25.24
C LEU A 407 5.30 19.26 26.36
N VAL A 408 6.38 19.01 27.10
CA VAL A 408 6.40 18.14 28.28
C VAL A 408 5.44 18.69 29.35
N ASP A 409 5.52 19.98 29.66
CA ASP A 409 4.62 20.63 30.62
C ASP A 409 3.15 20.52 30.18
N ALA A 410 2.87 20.78 28.90
CA ALA A 410 1.51 20.67 28.35
C ALA A 410 0.99 19.22 28.33
N ILE A 411 1.84 18.23 28.05
CA ILE A 411 1.49 16.80 28.11
C ILE A 411 1.14 16.39 29.54
N LYS A 412 1.95 16.83 30.51
CA LYS A 412 1.71 16.57 31.93
C LYS A 412 0.38 17.16 32.38
N GLU A 413 0.06 18.37 31.95
CA GLU A 413 -1.23 19.03 32.27
C GLU A 413 -2.42 18.35 31.59
N ALA A 414 -2.29 17.95 30.32
CA ALA A 414 -3.37 17.29 29.59
C ALA A 414 -3.72 15.91 30.19
N GLY A 415 -2.72 15.18 30.70
CA GLY A 415 -2.90 13.94 31.49
C GLY A 415 -3.43 12.72 30.70
N ASN A 416 -3.80 12.86 29.43
CA ASN A 416 -4.40 11.82 28.60
C ASN A 416 -3.42 11.13 27.64
N ILE A 417 -2.16 11.55 27.57
CA ILE A 417 -1.17 11.03 26.63
C ILE A 417 -0.61 9.69 27.12
N LYS A 418 -0.81 8.64 26.32
CA LYS A 418 -0.37 7.26 26.57
C LYS A 418 1.05 7.00 26.12
N ARG A 419 1.59 7.86 25.25
CA ARG A 419 2.91 7.73 24.65
C ARG A 419 3.40 9.06 24.09
N PHE A 420 4.59 9.48 24.48
CA PHE A 420 5.31 10.60 23.89
C PHE A 420 6.61 10.12 23.23
N LEU A 421 6.81 10.51 21.96
CA LEU A 421 8.05 10.31 21.22
C LEU A 421 8.67 11.69 20.98
N PRO A 422 9.70 12.10 21.74
CA PRO A 422 10.36 13.37 21.54
C PRO A 422 11.21 13.37 20.25
N SER A 423 11.66 14.56 19.84
CA SER A 423 12.50 14.75 18.67
C SER A 423 13.93 14.25 18.90
N GLU A 424 14.12 12.95 18.68
CA GLU A 424 15.37 12.22 18.87
C GLU A 424 16.05 11.92 17.52
N PHE A 425 15.49 10.98 16.76
CA PHE A 425 15.75 10.62 15.34
C PHE A 425 17.20 10.75 14.83
N GLY A 426 18.18 10.43 15.66
CA GLY A 426 19.60 10.51 15.31
C GLY A 426 20.43 9.60 16.20
N MET A 427 21.58 10.10 16.67
CA MET A 427 22.41 9.44 17.68
C MET A 427 21.70 9.42 19.04
N ASP A 428 21.98 8.39 19.85
CA ASP A 428 21.43 8.26 21.19
C ASP A 428 22.20 9.15 22.19
N PRO A 429 21.63 10.28 22.65
CA PRO A 429 22.31 11.23 23.55
C PRO A 429 22.76 10.59 24.87
N ALA A 430 22.10 9.53 25.35
CA ALA A 430 22.50 8.83 26.57
C ALA A 430 23.86 8.13 26.45
N ARG A 431 24.35 7.93 25.22
CA ARG A 431 25.67 7.36 24.92
C ARG A 431 26.72 8.41 24.58
N MET A 432 26.35 9.69 24.58
CA MET A 432 27.20 10.79 24.11
C MET A 432 27.64 11.75 25.23
N ALA A 433 27.68 11.27 26.48
CA ALA A 433 28.07 12.09 27.63
C ALA A 433 29.51 12.63 27.51
N ASP A 434 30.41 11.90 26.84
CA ASP A 434 31.81 12.28 26.62
C ASP A 434 32.04 12.90 25.24
N ALA A 435 30.97 13.31 24.53
CA ALA A 435 31.11 13.95 23.24
C ALA A 435 31.92 15.25 23.34
N ILE A 436 32.80 15.50 22.38
CA ILE A 436 33.59 16.73 22.33
C ILE A 436 32.72 17.98 22.08
N GLU A 437 33.23 19.14 22.50
CA GLU A 437 32.61 20.44 22.24
C GLU A 437 32.96 20.96 20.83
N PRO A 438 32.09 21.78 20.20
CA PRO A 438 30.83 22.31 20.74
C PRO A 438 29.60 21.41 20.51
N GLY A 439 29.73 20.27 19.81
CA GLY A 439 28.56 19.45 19.45
C GLY A 439 27.87 18.75 20.62
N ARG A 440 28.57 18.58 21.76
CA ARG A 440 28.03 18.01 22.99
C ARG A 440 26.70 18.65 23.42
N VAL A 441 26.55 19.96 23.20
CA VAL A 441 25.34 20.74 23.53
C VAL A 441 24.05 20.12 22.97
N THR A 442 24.10 19.51 21.77
CA THR A 442 22.93 18.86 21.17
C THR A 442 22.47 17.66 21.99
N PHE A 443 23.42 16.88 22.51
CA PHE A 443 23.15 15.69 23.31
C PHE A 443 22.71 16.07 24.72
N ASP A 444 23.37 17.05 25.32
CA ASP A 444 23.01 17.58 26.64
C ASP A 444 21.57 18.09 26.65
N ASP A 445 21.16 18.88 25.67
CA ASP A 445 19.80 19.41 25.58
C ASP A 445 18.75 18.33 25.37
N LYS A 446 19.07 17.26 24.61
CA LYS A 446 18.17 16.10 24.52
C LYS A 446 18.07 15.35 25.85
N MET A 447 19.19 15.20 26.59
CA MET A 447 19.16 14.60 27.91
C MET A 447 18.36 15.42 28.93
N VAL A 448 18.37 16.75 28.82
CA VAL A 448 17.49 17.63 29.61
C VAL A 448 16.03 17.31 29.32
N VAL A 449 15.64 17.15 28.04
CA VAL A 449 14.28 16.78 27.67
C VAL A 449 13.92 15.37 28.16
N ARG A 450 14.80 14.36 28.02
CA ARG A 450 14.56 13.00 28.51
C ARG A 450 14.31 12.97 30.03
N LYS A 451 15.14 13.67 30.79
CA LYS A 451 14.97 13.80 32.25
C LYS A 451 13.63 14.43 32.60
N ALA A 452 13.24 15.52 31.90
CA ALA A 452 11.96 16.16 32.14
C ALA A 452 10.76 15.23 31.85
N ILE A 453 10.84 14.41 30.80
CA ILE A 453 9.81 13.40 30.47
C ILE A 453 9.71 12.34 31.58
N GLU A 454 10.85 11.82 32.01
CA GLU A 454 10.96 10.78 33.04
C GLU A 454 10.48 11.28 34.41
N GLU A 455 10.94 12.46 34.83
CA GLU A 455 10.53 13.11 36.09
C GLU A 455 9.05 13.49 36.10
N ALA A 456 8.48 13.82 34.93
CA ALA A 456 7.05 14.05 34.79
C ALA A 456 6.21 12.77 34.79
N GLY A 457 6.84 11.58 34.74
CA GLY A 457 6.15 10.29 34.66
C GLY A 457 5.41 10.07 33.34
N ILE A 458 5.81 10.77 32.27
CA ILE A 458 5.17 10.68 30.96
C ILE A 458 5.62 9.40 30.27
N PRO A 459 4.70 8.52 29.82
CA PRO A 459 5.09 7.32 29.08
C PRO A 459 5.78 7.67 27.76
N PHE A 460 6.92 7.06 27.46
CA PHE A 460 7.75 7.48 26.32
C PHE A 460 8.28 6.34 25.44
N THR A 461 8.77 6.70 24.25
CA THR A 461 9.70 5.87 23.47
C THR A 461 10.73 6.80 22.82
N TYR A 462 12.01 6.54 23.04
CA TYR A 462 13.09 7.30 22.39
C TYR A 462 13.54 6.58 21.13
N VAL A 463 13.50 7.23 19.98
CA VAL A 463 13.89 6.61 18.70
C VAL A 463 15.28 7.06 18.28
N SER A 464 16.25 6.15 18.38
CA SER A 464 17.61 6.32 17.88
C SER A 464 17.70 5.80 16.45
N ALA A 465 17.61 6.72 15.49
CA ALA A 465 17.45 6.42 14.07
C ALA A 465 18.76 6.48 13.26
N ASN A 466 19.89 6.79 13.91
CA ASN A 466 21.21 6.88 13.30
C ASN A 466 21.27 7.94 12.16
N CYS A 467 21.92 7.64 11.04
CA CYS A 467 22.09 8.57 9.94
C CYS A 467 20.94 8.49 8.93
N PHE A 468 20.33 9.63 8.60
CA PHE A 468 19.38 9.72 7.48
C PHE A 468 20.10 9.44 6.16
N ALA A 469 19.67 8.41 5.45
CA ALA A 469 20.29 7.99 4.19
C ALA A 469 20.26 9.11 3.15
N GLY A 470 19.13 9.82 3.02
CA GLY A 470 18.98 10.92 2.07
C GLY A 470 19.92 12.11 2.30
N TYR A 471 20.45 12.30 3.51
CA TYR A 471 21.43 13.36 3.81
C TYR A 471 22.88 12.89 3.67
N MET A 472 23.18 11.66 4.09
CA MET A 472 24.57 11.19 4.20
C MET A 472 24.99 10.40 2.96
N VAL A 473 24.21 9.40 2.55
CA VAL A 473 24.60 8.46 1.48
C VAL A 473 24.64 9.17 0.13
N GLY A 474 23.67 10.06 -0.13
CA GLY A 474 23.59 10.84 -1.37
C GLY A 474 24.85 11.66 -1.66
N GLY A 475 25.56 12.14 -0.63
CA GLY A 475 26.82 12.89 -0.78
C GLY A 475 28.10 12.07 -0.59
N LEU A 476 28.04 10.72 -0.59
CA LEU A 476 29.15 9.85 -0.15
C LEU A 476 29.70 10.23 1.23
N CYS A 477 28.77 10.56 2.12
CA CYS A 477 29.04 11.02 3.47
C CYS A 477 29.84 12.32 3.54
N GLN A 478 29.89 13.15 2.49
CA GLN A 478 30.58 14.43 2.55
C GLN A 478 29.67 15.54 3.12
N PRO A 479 30.11 16.32 4.13
CA PRO A 479 29.34 17.42 4.68
C PRO A 479 28.92 18.44 3.61
N GLY A 480 27.63 18.75 3.53
CA GLY A 480 27.10 19.76 2.60
C GLY A 480 26.92 19.28 1.15
N HIS A 481 27.31 18.05 0.81
CA HIS A 481 27.08 17.47 -0.51
C HIS A 481 25.79 16.66 -0.53
N ILE A 482 24.92 16.95 -1.49
CA ILE A 482 23.65 16.22 -1.68
C ILE A 482 23.77 15.18 -2.80
N LEU A 483 24.76 15.34 -3.68
CA LEU A 483 25.02 14.45 -4.81
C LEU A 483 26.41 13.83 -4.69
N PRO A 484 26.59 12.58 -5.17
CA PRO A 484 27.84 11.87 -4.99
C PRO A 484 28.86 12.33 -6.03
N SER A 485 30.09 12.55 -5.60
CA SER A 485 31.21 12.94 -6.47
C SER A 485 31.58 11.81 -7.45
N ARG A 486 32.10 12.17 -8.63
CA ARG A 486 32.56 11.22 -9.66
C ARG A 486 34.08 11.21 -9.86
N GLU A 487 34.79 12.12 -9.21
CA GLU A 487 36.23 12.31 -9.39
C GLU A 487 37.02 11.91 -8.14
N SER A 488 36.66 12.49 -7.01
CA SER A 488 37.36 12.28 -5.74
C SER A 488 36.42 12.23 -4.55
N VAL A 489 36.88 11.61 -3.46
CA VAL A 489 36.18 11.59 -2.18
C VAL A 489 37.19 11.64 -1.03
N THR A 490 36.85 12.38 0.02
CA THR A 490 37.64 12.41 1.25
C THR A 490 37.10 11.39 2.24
N LEU A 491 37.94 10.44 2.63
CA LEU A 491 37.64 9.47 3.68
C LEU A 491 38.02 10.05 5.04
N PHE A 492 37.12 9.98 6.01
CA PHE A 492 37.39 10.41 7.38
C PHE A 492 38.18 9.31 8.10
N GLY A 493 39.36 9.66 8.62
CA GLY A 493 40.32 8.70 9.13
C GLY A 493 40.75 7.75 8.03
N ASP A 494 40.60 6.45 8.27
CA ASP A 494 40.81 5.42 7.27
C ASP A 494 39.53 5.02 6.52
N GLY A 495 38.37 5.57 6.88
CA GLY A 495 37.06 5.26 6.30
C GLY A 495 36.50 3.87 6.63
N ASN A 496 37.08 3.14 7.59
CA ASN A 496 36.64 1.78 7.99
C ASN A 496 35.73 1.76 9.22
N VAL A 497 35.46 2.91 9.84
CA VAL A 497 34.51 3.00 10.94
C VAL A 497 33.09 2.74 10.43
N LYS A 498 32.35 1.87 11.14
CA LYS A 498 30.98 1.50 10.80
C LYS A 498 30.00 2.60 11.22
N ALA A 499 29.18 3.03 10.26
CA ALA A 499 28.03 3.88 10.45
C ALA A 499 26.75 3.12 10.06
N ILE A 500 25.59 3.66 10.42
CA ILE A 500 24.29 3.02 10.18
C ILE A 500 23.40 4.01 9.43
N PHE A 501 22.98 3.65 8.23
CA PHE A 501 22.19 4.51 7.35
C PHE A 501 20.77 3.98 7.23
N VAL A 502 19.78 4.80 7.54
CA VAL A 502 18.37 4.38 7.48
C VAL A 502 17.59 5.37 6.61
N ASP A 503 16.77 4.86 5.70
CA ASP A 503 15.89 5.71 4.90
C ASP A 503 14.83 6.36 5.79
N GLU A 504 14.57 7.64 5.55
CA GLU A 504 13.64 8.40 6.38
C GLU A 504 12.18 7.90 6.34
N ASP A 505 11.70 7.25 5.26
CA ASP A 505 10.36 6.64 5.31
C ASP A 505 10.38 5.34 6.14
N ASP A 506 11.49 4.60 6.17
CA ASP A 506 11.64 3.43 7.06
C ASP A 506 11.69 3.87 8.53
N ILE A 507 12.43 4.96 8.83
CA ILE A 507 12.43 5.59 10.16
C ILE A 507 11.00 5.93 10.56
N ALA A 508 10.22 6.54 9.67
CA ALA A 508 8.83 6.87 9.93
C ALA A 508 7.97 5.61 10.15
N ALA A 509 8.11 4.59 9.30
CA ALA A 509 7.35 3.35 9.41
C ALA A 509 7.60 2.63 10.74
N TYR A 510 8.87 2.46 11.14
CA TYR A 510 9.23 1.87 12.43
C TYR A 510 8.74 2.73 13.61
N THR A 511 8.85 4.05 13.52
CA THR A 511 8.38 4.96 14.59
C THR A 511 6.88 4.82 14.81
N ILE A 512 6.07 4.74 13.75
CA ILE A 512 4.61 4.58 13.92
C ILE A 512 4.25 3.21 14.48
N ARG A 513 5.02 2.15 14.16
CA ARG A 513 4.79 0.81 14.73
C ARG A 513 4.94 0.76 16.25
N THR A 514 5.70 1.66 16.84
CA THR A 514 6.03 1.60 18.28
C THR A 514 4.99 2.27 19.16
N ILE A 515 4.07 3.05 18.60
CA ILE A 515 3.25 3.96 19.40
C ILE A 515 2.27 3.23 20.32
N ASP A 516 1.73 2.10 19.85
CA ASP A 516 0.79 1.24 20.56
C ASP A 516 1.44 -0.08 21.02
N ASP A 517 2.75 -0.26 20.80
CA ASP A 517 3.47 -1.48 21.19
C ASP A 517 3.90 -1.40 22.66
N PRO A 518 3.47 -2.32 23.54
CA PRO A 518 3.91 -2.33 24.93
C PRO A 518 5.40 -2.68 25.07
N ARG A 519 6.02 -3.35 24.10
CA ARG A 519 7.44 -3.76 24.16
C ARG A 519 8.38 -2.56 24.11
N THR A 520 7.93 -1.45 23.51
CA THR A 520 8.70 -0.21 23.37
C THR A 520 8.35 0.81 24.45
N LEU A 521 7.55 0.43 25.45
CA LEU A 521 7.12 1.31 26.53
C LEU A 521 8.27 1.69 27.46
N ASN A 522 8.56 2.99 27.55
CA ASN A 522 9.63 3.56 28.36
C ASN A 522 11.01 2.98 28.00
N LYS A 523 11.23 2.77 26.70
CA LYS A 523 12.48 2.23 26.16
C LYS A 523 13.06 3.12 25.07
N THR A 524 14.35 2.90 24.80
CA THR A 524 15.01 3.34 23.59
C THR A 524 14.89 2.27 22.51
N LEU A 525 14.41 2.67 21.34
CA LEU A 525 14.38 1.86 20.12
C LEU A 525 15.53 2.27 19.22
N TYR A 526 16.39 1.33 18.85
CA TYR A 526 17.45 1.53 17.88
C TYR A 526 17.06 0.98 16.51
N LEU A 527 17.39 1.71 15.44
CA LEU A 527 17.19 1.24 14.06
C LEU A 527 18.54 0.82 13.49
N ARG A 528 18.90 -0.45 13.65
CA ARG A 528 20.16 -1.04 13.17
C ARG A 528 19.91 -2.16 12.15
N PRO A 529 19.30 -1.85 10.99
CA PRO A 529 19.08 -2.86 9.96
C PRO A 529 20.44 -3.43 9.51
N PRO A 530 20.67 -4.75 9.62
CA PRO A 530 22.00 -5.34 9.42
C PRO A 530 22.65 -5.02 8.07
N ALA A 531 21.84 -4.92 7.01
CA ALA A 531 22.30 -4.61 5.66
C ALA A 531 22.83 -3.18 5.49
N ASN A 532 22.49 -2.27 6.41
CA ASN A 532 22.85 -0.85 6.29
C ASN A 532 23.91 -0.42 7.33
N ILE A 533 24.53 -1.37 8.03
CA ILE A 533 25.69 -1.14 8.89
C ILE A 533 26.95 -1.16 8.02
N LEU A 534 27.29 0.00 7.48
CA LEU A 534 28.30 0.17 6.43
C LEU A 534 29.41 1.13 6.87
N THR A 535 30.61 0.92 6.35
CA THR A 535 31.71 1.89 6.46
C THR A 535 31.59 2.94 5.34
N GLN A 536 32.27 4.07 5.50
CA GLN A 536 32.35 5.05 4.41
C GLN A 536 32.99 4.43 3.15
N ARG A 537 34.00 3.57 3.30
CA ARG A 537 34.59 2.84 2.17
C ARG A 537 33.61 1.91 1.49
N GLU A 538 32.75 1.23 2.23
CA GLU A 538 31.74 0.35 1.63
C GLU A 538 30.70 1.16 0.85
N VAL A 539 30.26 2.31 1.37
CA VAL A 539 29.37 3.24 0.65
C VAL A 539 30.04 3.78 -0.62
N VAL A 540 31.29 4.25 -0.51
CA VAL A 540 32.10 4.69 -1.66
C VAL A 540 32.27 3.54 -2.64
N GLY A 541 32.57 2.33 -2.19
CA GLY A 541 32.74 1.16 -3.04
C GLY A 541 31.45 0.75 -3.75
N LEU A 542 30.28 0.90 -3.11
CA LEU A 542 28.98 0.74 -3.78
C LEU A 542 28.83 1.78 -4.90
N TRP A 543 29.23 3.03 -4.65
CA TRP A 543 29.19 4.08 -5.67
C TRP A 543 30.22 3.90 -6.80
N GLU A 544 31.47 3.52 -6.51
CA GLU A 544 32.50 3.18 -7.50
C GLU A 544 32.04 2.03 -8.39
N LYS A 545 31.44 1.00 -7.78
CA LYS A 545 30.78 -0.09 -8.50
C LYS A 545 29.64 0.41 -9.35
N LEU A 546 28.91 1.45 -8.91
CA LEU A 546 27.77 2.04 -9.60
C LEU A 546 28.18 2.95 -10.78
N ILE A 547 29.31 3.66 -10.70
CA ILE A 547 29.82 4.52 -11.78
C ILE A 547 30.92 3.88 -12.63
N ARG A 548 31.33 2.64 -12.32
CA ARG A 548 32.44 1.90 -12.96
C ARG A 548 33.78 2.64 -12.96
N LYS A 549 33.99 3.48 -11.96
CA LYS A 549 35.18 4.32 -11.87
C LYS A 549 35.66 4.31 -10.44
N GLU A 550 36.95 4.09 -10.27
CA GLU A 550 37.59 4.27 -8.97
C GLU A 550 37.78 5.77 -8.72
N LEU A 551 37.35 6.24 -7.55
CA LEU A 551 37.50 7.62 -7.14
C LEU A 551 38.91 7.84 -6.61
N HIS A 552 39.45 9.03 -6.83
CA HIS A 552 40.61 9.46 -6.07
C HIS A 552 40.23 9.62 -4.59
N LYS A 553 40.72 8.71 -3.75
CA LYS A 553 40.41 8.65 -2.32
C LYS A 553 41.55 9.29 -1.53
N SER A 554 41.27 10.41 -0.86
CA SER A 554 42.19 11.02 0.11
C SER A 554 41.72 10.74 1.53
N CYS A 555 42.61 10.29 2.42
CA CYS A 555 42.29 10.14 3.82
C CYS A 555 42.50 11.48 4.55
N LEU A 556 41.57 11.85 5.41
CA LEU A 556 41.67 13.01 6.28
C LEU A 556 41.94 12.50 7.71
N PRO A 557 43.16 12.65 8.24
CA PRO A 557 43.48 12.23 9.59
C PRO A 557 42.67 12.99 10.65
N GLU A 558 42.45 12.35 11.79
CA GLU A 558 41.66 12.88 12.91
C GLU A 558 42.10 14.29 13.33
N GLN A 559 43.40 14.47 13.56
CA GLN A 559 43.94 15.75 14.00
C GLN A 559 43.75 16.87 12.97
N GLU A 560 43.79 16.54 11.69
CA GLU A 560 43.57 17.49 10.60
C GLU A 560 42.09 17.87 10.51
N PHE A 561 41.17 16.90 10.63
CA PHE A 561 39.73 17.15 10.72
C PHE A 561 39.40 18.08 11.91
N LEU A 562 39.97 17.83 13.09
CA LEU A 562 39.76 18.66 14.27
C LEU A 562 40.27 20.10 14.08
N ASN A 563 41.35 20.29 13.33
CA ASN A 563 41.86 21.62 12.99
C ASN A 563 40.91 22.34 12.01
N ILE A 564 40.47 21.66 10.94
CA ILE A 564 39.49 22.20 9.98
C ILE A 564 38.20 22.60 10.71
N MET A 565 37.74 21.77 11.65
CA MET A 565 36.55 22.05 12.45
C MET A 565 36.70 23.36 13.21
N LYS A 566 37.82 23.58 13.92
CA LYS A 566 38.05 24.80 14.74
C LYS A 566 38.01 26.10 13.93
N GLU A 567 38.26 26.05 12.63
CA GLU A 567 38.24 27.20 11.73
C GLU A 567 36.82 27.56 11.24
N GLN A 568 35.83 26.70 11.44
CA GLN A 568 34.46 26.94 10.98
C GLN A 568 33.63 27.81 11.95
N GLY A 569 32.47 28.29 11.50
CA GLY A 569 31.48 28.92 12.36
C GLY A 569 30.92 27.94 13.41
N TYR A 570 30.38 28.45 14.51
CA TYR A 570 29.90 27.63 15.64
C TYR A 570 28.87 26.58 15.20
N ALA A 571 27.95 26.93 14.31
CA ALA A 571 26.91 26.02 13.85
C ALA A 571 27.49 24.87 12.99
N GLU A 572 28.45 25.17 12.13
CA GLU A 572 29.19 24.16 11.38
C GLU A 572 30.06 23.29 12.30
N GLN A 573 30.71 23.87 13.31
CA GLN A 573 31.49 23.12 14.31
C GLN A 573 30.66 22.07 15.03
N VAL A 574 29.43 22.42 15.44
CA VAL A 574 28.49 21.46 16.05
C VAL A 574 28.16 20.33 15.07
N GLY A 575 27.89 20.65 13.80
CA GLY A 575 27.65 19.64 12.76
C GLY A 575 28.86 18.71 12.54
N LEU A 576 30.06 19.28 12.42
CA LEU A 576 31.31 18.53 12.23
C LEU A 576 31.68 17.69 13.45
N THR A 577 31.32 18.12 14.66
CA THR A 577 31.46 17.30 15.87
C THR A 577 30.66 16.00 15.76
N HIS A 578 29.43 16.05 15.24
CA HIS A 578 28.66 14.83 15.02
C HIS A 578 29.31 13.92 13.97
N TYR A 579 29.87 14.50 12.91
CA TYR A 579 30.65 13.74 11.92
C TYR A 579 31.88 13.08 12.54
N TYR A 580 32.58 13.78 13.43
CA TYR A 580 33.70 13.24 14.18
C TYR A 580 33.30 11.96 14.91
N HIS A 581 32.23 12.03 15.71
CA HIS A 581 31.73 10.89 16.48
C HIS A 581 31.28 9.72 15.60
N VAL A 582 30.69 10.00 14.44
CA VAL A 582 30.23 8.95 13.51
C VAL A 582 31.41 8.24 12.84
N TYR A 583 32.40 8.98 12.34
CA TYR A 583 33.42 8.41 11.45
C TYR A 583 34.80 8.20 12.08
N TYR A 584 35.08 8.74 13.26
CA TYR A 584 36.32 8.48 14.00
C TYR A 584 36.04 7.61 15.23
N ASP A 585 35.07 8.00 16.07
CA ASP A 585 34.76 7.24 17.30
C ASP A 585 33.90 5.99 17.04
N GLY A 586 33.11 5.99 15.96
CA GLY A 586 32.21 4.90 15.61
C GLY A 586 31.01 4.75 16.55
N CYS A 587 30.56 5.86 17.13
CA CYS A 587 29.51 5.92 18.16
C CYS A 587 28.20 5.20 17.78
N LEU A 588 27.91 4.99 16.49
CA LEU A 588 26.68 4.34 16.03
C LEU A 588 26.71 2.82 16.20
N ALA A 589 27.89 2.21 16.20
CA ALA A 589 28.08 0.75 16.12
C ALA A 589 29.08 0.19 17.14
N ASN A 590 29.77 1.03 17.91
CA ASN A 590 30.78 0.61 18.89
C ASN A 590 30.21 0.09 20.22
N PHE A 591 28.92 -0.24 20.28
CA PHE A 591 28.26 -0.75 21.49
C PHE A 591 27.15 -1.75 21.17
N GLU A 592 26.89 -2.66 22.13
CA GLU A 592 25.77 -3.59 22.08
C GLU A 592 24.49 -2.97 22.67
N ILE A 593 23.35 -3.27 22.06
CA ILE A 593 22.04 -2.82 22.55
C ILE A 593 21.75 -3.53 23.88
N GLY A 594 21.51 -2.76 24.93
CA GLY A 594 21.24 -3.29 26.27
C GLY A 594 19.85 -3.93 26.39
N LYS A 595 19.63 -4.70 27.47
CA LYS A 595 18.39 -5.44 27.73
C LYS A 595 17.14 -4.56 27.87
N ASP A 596 17.31 -3.29 28.24
CA ASP A 596 16.23 -2.31 28.41
C ASP A 596 15.96 -1.50 27.13
N SER A 597 16.41 -1.99 25.98
CA SER A 597 16.25 -1.36 24.68
C SER A 597 15.87 -2.40 23.63
N GLU A 598 15.26 -1.95 22.54
CA GLU A 598 14.79 -2.82 21.47
C GLU A 598 15.44 -2.42 20.14
N GLU A 599 15.56 -3.38 19.22
CA GLU A 599 16.03 -3.14 17.85
C GLU A 599 14.86 -3.32 16.88
N ALA A 600 14.61 -2.31 16.05
CA ALA A 600 13.41 -2.21 15.23
C ALA A 600 13.29 -3.30 14.16
N SER A 601 14.39 -3.68 13.51
CA SER A 601 14.38 -4.72 12.46
C SER A 601 14.12 -6.13 13.02
N VAL A 602 14.55 -6.39 14.26
CA VAL A 602 14.21 -7.62 14.99
C VAL A 602 12.75 -7.60 15.47
N LEU A 603 12.29 -6.44 15.97
CA LEU A 603 10.96 -6.31 16.55
C LEU A 603 9.84 -6.32 15.49
N TYR A 604 10.13 -5.79 14.30
CA TYR A 604 9.20 -5.66 13.16
C TYR A 604 9.84 -6.18 11.86
N PRO A 605 10.05 -7.51 11.72
CA PRO A 605 10.71 -8.10 10.55
C PRO A 605 9.87 -8.01 9.26
N ASP A 606 8.59 -7.64 9.37
CA ASP A 606 7.65 -7.50 8.27
C ASP A 606 7.68 -6.11 7.59
N VAL A 607 8.34 -5.12 8.20
CA VAL A 607 8.62 -3.83 7.58
C VAL A 607 9.70 -4.03 6.50
N LYS A 608 9.30 -3.96 5.23
CA LYS A 608 10.21 -4.11 4.08
C LYS A 608 10.81 -2.75 3.71
N TYR A 609 12.14 -2.67 3.68
CA TYR A 609 12.90 -1.49 3.27
C TYR A 609 12.53 -1.01 1.86
N ILE A 610 12.68 0.29 1.61
CA ILE A 610 12.21 0.94 0.38
C ILE A 610 12.93 0.44 -0.87
N LYS A 611 12.13 0.16 -1.90
CA LYS A 611 12.57 -0.17 -3.25
C LYS A 611 12.82 1.10 -4.09
N SER A 612 13.74 1.05 -5.04
CA SER A 612 14.04 2.23 -5.88
C SER A 612 12.81 2.77 -6.60
N ARG A 613 12.78 4.09 -6.82
CA ARG A 613 11.80 4.76 -7.67
C ARG A 613 12.16 4.50 -9.14
N VAL A 614 11.19 4.10 -9.94
CA VAL A 614 11.42 3.62 -11.32
C VAL A 614 10.78 4.57 -12.32
N LEU A 615 11.55 5.13 -13.25
CA LEU A 615 11.03 5.90 -14.39
C LEU A 615 11.11 5.04 -15.66
N ILE A 616 9.96 4.77 -16.27
CA ILE A 616 9.88 3.97 -17.51
C ILE A 616 9.64 4.90 -18.69
N ILE A 617 10.60 4.90 -19.62
CA ILE A 617 10.56 5.65 -20.88
C ILE A 617 10.05 4.71 -21.98
N GLY A 618 9.09 5.15 -22.79
CA GLY A 618 8.45 4.29 -23.81
C GLY A 618 7.38 3.34 -23.24
N ALA A 619 6.79 3.69 -22.09
CA ALA A 619 5.82 2.87 -21.37
C ALA A 619 4.58 2.42 -22.18
N THR A 620 4.18 3.17 -23.21
CA THR A 620 3.07 2.80 -24.08
C THR A 620 3.48 1.85 -25.22
N GLY A 621 4.78 1.61 -25.39
CA GLY A 621 5.34 0.65 -26.33
C GLY A 621 5.10 -0.80 -25.90
N TYR A 622 5.38 -1.72 -26.80
CA TYR A 622 5.05 -3.13 -26.64
C TYR A 622 5.63 -3.76 -25.35
N LEU A 623 6.94 -3.60 -25.11
CA LEU A 623 7.60 -4.03 -23.87
C LEU A 623 7.32 -3.09 -22.69
N GLY A 624 7.24 -1.77 -22.95
CA GLY A 624 7.05 -0.75 -21.93
C GLY A 624 5.84 -0.99 -21.03
N LYS A 625 4.74 -1.52 -21.59
CA LYS A 625 3.52 -1.84 -20.82
C LYS A 625 3.76 -2.93 -19.78
N ARG A 626 4.55 -3.95 -20.14
CA ARG A 626 4.88 -5.07 -19.25
C ARG A 626 5.83 -4.62 -18.15
N LEU A 627 6.79 -3.74 -18.47
CA LEU A 627 7.71 -3.14 -17.49
C LEU A 627 6.96 -2.32 -16.42
N VAL A 628 5.97 -1.51 -16.82
CA VAL A 628 5.16 -0.74 -15.86
C VAL A 628 4.42 -1.67 -14.90
N LYS A 629 3.79 -2.71 -15.46
CA LYS A 629 3.07 -3.71 -14.68
C LYS A 629 3.99 -4.43 -13.69
N ALA A 630 5.12 -4.96 -14.17
CA ALA A 630 6.10 -5.66 -13.33
C ALA A 630 6.68 -4.76 -12.22
N SER A 631 6.96 -3.48 -12.52
CA SER A 631 7.46 -2.49 -11.55
C SER A 631 6.46 -2.25 -10.41
N LEU A 632 5.18 -2.08 -10.76
CA LEU A 632 4.09 -1.88 -9.80
C LEU A 632 3.81 -3.14 -8.98
N GLU A 633 3.79 -4.32 -9.60
CA GLU A 633 3.59 -5.61 -8.91
C GLU A 633 4.71 -5.91 -7.91
N GLN A 634 5.94 -5.51 -8.25
CA GLN A 634 7.07 -5.62 -7.34
C GLN A 634 7.11 -4.50 -6.29
N GLY A 635 6.19 -3.54 -6.30
CA GLY A 635 6.04 -2.54 -5.24
C GLY A 635 6.96 -1.32 -5.37
N HIS A 636 7.50 -1.04 -6.56
CA HIS A 636 8.27 0.19 -6.81
C HIS A 636 7.35 1.39 -7.02
N GLU A 637 7.75 2.56 -6.50
CA GLU A 637 7.13 3.82 -6.92
C GLU A 637 7.45 4.06 -8.40
N THR A 638 6.45 3.95 -9.27
CA THR A 638 6.65 3.91 -10.72
C THR A 638 6.19 5.19 -11.39
N PHE A 639 7.07 5.80 -12.16
CA PHE A 639 6.86 6.97 -13.00
C PHE A 639 6.88 6.54 -14.46
N VAL A 640 5.99 7.14 -15.26
CA VAL A 640 5.89 6.87 -16.70
C VAL A 640 6.19 8.15 -17.46
N LEU A 641 7.21 8.11 -18.31
CA LEU A 641 7.57 9.23 -19.19
C LEU A 641 6.76 9.20 -20.48
N GLN A 642 6.15 10.33 -20.83
CA GLN A 642 5.31 10.56 -22.01
C GLN A 642 5.96 11.61 -22.93
N ARG A 643 5.88 11.40 -24.25
CA ARG A 643 6.21 12.44 -25.24
C ARG A 643 5.04 13.43 -25.38
N PRO A 644 5.29 14.76 -25.43
CA PRO A 644 4.23 15.77 -25.48
C PRO A 644 3.36 15.69 -26.76
N GLU A 645 3.88 15.11 -27.84
CA GLU A 645 3.21 15.04 -29.16
C GLU A 645 2.57 13.68 -29.46
N ILE A 646 1.71 13.18 -28.57
CA ILE A 646 0.76 12.15 -28.97
C ILE A 646 -0.49 12.89 -29.45
N GLY A 647 -0.54 13.22 -30.74
CA GLY A 647 -1.80 13.53 -31.41
C GLY A 647 -2.81 12.42 -31.09
N VAL A 648 -4.03 12.81 -30.73
CA VAL A 648 -5.27 12.05 -30.40
C VAL A 648 -5.27 10.51 -30.58
N ASP A 649 -4.28 9.79 -30.05
CA ASP A 649 -4.19 8.32 -30.09
C ASP A 649 -4.88 7.77 -28.83
N ILE A 650 -6.17 7.47 -28.99
CA ILE A 650 -7.06 7.04 -27.92
C ILE A 650 -6.54 5.76 -27.24
N GLU A 651 -5.89 4.86 -27.98
CA GLU A 651 -5.36 3.62 -27.41
C GLU A 651 -4.19 3.90 -26.45
N LYS A 652 -3.24 4.76 -26.86
CA LYS A 652 -2.13 5.15 -25.98
C LYS A 652 -2.62 5.92 -24.76
N ILE A 653 -3.65 6.76 -24.90
CA ILE A 653 -4.28 7.47 -23.77
C ILE A 653 -4.92 6.47 -22.80
N GLN A 654 -5.65 5.46 -23.30
CA GLN A 654 -6.25 4.42 -22.46
C GLN A 654 -5.19 3.63 -21.68
N ILE A 655 -4.06 3.31 -22.31
CA ILE A 655 -2.93 2.65 -21.65
C ILE A 655 -2.36 3.52 -20.52
N LEU A 656 -2.12 4.81 -20.76
CA LEU A 656 -1.61 5.72 -19.74
C LEU A 656 -2.59 5.92 -18.57
N LEU A 657 -3.89 6.00 -18.86
CA LEU A 657 -4.94 6.03 -17.84
C LEU A 657 -4.97 4.72 -17.03
N SER A 658 -4.73 3.58 -17.67
CA SER A 658 -4.63 2.28 -17.00
C SER A 658 -3.45 2.24 -16.02
N PHE A 659 -2.30 2.82 -16.37
CA PHE A 659 -1.14 2.90 -15.48
C PHE A 659 -1.38 3.84 -14.31
N LYS A 660 -2.00 5.00 -14.56
CA LYS A 660 -2.40 5.93 -13.49
C LYS A 660 -3.36 5.29 -12.51
N LYS A 661 -4.31 4.46 -13.00
CA LYS A 661 -5.22 3.68 -12.15
C LYS A 661 -4.48 2.64 -11.30
N GLN A 662 -3.41 2.05 -11.83
CA GLN A 662 -2.55 1.09 -11.13
C GLN A 662 -1.52 1.73 -10.20
N GLY A 663 -1.50 3.07 -10.09
CA GLY A 663 -0.65 3.80 -9.14
C GLY A 663 0.57 4.51 -9.75
N ALA A 664 0.77 4.45 -11.07
CA ALA A 664 1.90 5.12 -11.72
C ALA A 664 1.71 6.65 -11.88
N ARG A 665 2.80 7.42 -11.86
CA ARG A 665 2.82 8.89 -12.01
C ARG A 665 3.33 9.33 -13.38
N LEU A 666 2.60 10.18 -14.10
CA LEU A 666 2.97 10.61 -15.47
C LEU A 666 3.93 11.84 -15.47
N ARG A 667 4.93 11.86 -16.35
CA ARG A 667 5.97 12.91 -16.56
C ARG A 667 6.26 13.12 -18.06
N PHE A 668 6.85 14.25 -18.49
CA PHE A 668 7.10 14.57 -19.92
C PHE A 668 8.56 14.99 -20.21
N LEU A 669 9.18 14.51 -21.33
CA LEU A 669 10.43 14.97 -22.02
C LEU A 669 10.94 13.89 -23.06
N PRO A 670 11.85 14.21 -24.03
CA PRO A 670 12.07 13.45 -25.30
C PRO A 670 12.99 12.18 -25.23
N SER A 671 12.91 11.30 -26.24
CA SER A 671 13.26 9.85 -26.31
C SER A 671 14.72 9.51 -26.73
N GLU A 672 15.35 8.35 -26.41
CA GLU A 672 15.25 7.00 -27.05
C GLU A 672 16.11 5.88 -26.34
N PHE A 673 15.77 4.55 -26.47
CA PHE A 673 16.61 3.41 -25.99
C PHE A 673 16.26 1.98 -26.57
N GLY A 674 17.26 1.06 -26.70
CA GLY A 674 17.11 -0.44 -26.73
C GLY A 674 18.08 -1.28 -27.62
N THR A 675 18.37 -2.56 -27.31
CA THR A 675 19.23 -3.66 -27.94
C THR A 675 20.78 -3.58 -27.93
N ASP A 676 21.46 -4.72 -27.64
CA ASP A 676 22.93 -4.85 -27.51
C ASP A 676 23.67 -5.02 -28.86
N PRO A 677 24.43 -4.02 -29.33
CA PRO A 677 25.05 -4.03 -30.65
C PRO A 677 26.47 -4.61 -30.68
N ALA A 678 27.13 -4.81 -29.53
CA ALA A 678 28.55 -5.21 -29.47
C ALA A 678 28.83 -6.64 -30.00
N ARG A 679 27.77 -7.38 -30.32
CA ARG A 679 27.78 -8.76 -30.83
C ARG A 679 27.47 -8.85 -32.33
N MET A 680 27.29 -7.72 -33.01
CA MET A 680 26.86 -7.63 -34.42
C MET A 680 27.81 -6.79 -35.29
N SER A 681 29.12 -6.84 -35.03
CA SER A 681 30.14 -6.00 -35.66
C SER A 681 30.23 -6.08 -37.19
N ASP A 682 29.62 -7.10 -37.81
CA ASP A 682 29.62 -7.35 -39.25
C ASP A 682 28.25 -7.09 -39.92
N ALA A 683 27.38 -6.28 -39.31
CA ALA A 683 26.06 -5.97 -39.84
C ALA A 683 26.09 -5.28 -41.23
N MET A 684 25.25 -5.73 -42.16
CA MET A 684 25.12 -5.12 -43.50
C MET A 684 24.59 -3.67 -43.40
N GLU A 685 25.01 -2.79 -44.33
CA GLU A 685 24.73 -1.34 -44.39
C GLU A 685 23.29 -0.92 -43.99
N PRO A 686 22.19 -1.57 -44.45
CA PRO A 686 20.84 -1.18 -44.04
C PRO A 686 20.56 -1.34 -42.54
N GLY A 687 21.09 -2.38 -41.89
CA GLY A 687 20.93 -2.62 -40.45
C GLY A 687 21.92 -1.83 -39.59
N ARG A 688 23.11 -1.55 -40.14
CA ARG A 688 24.24 -0.93 -39.44
C ARG A 688 23.90 0.43 -38.82
N VAL A 689 23.14 1.27 -39.53
CA VAL A 689 22.73 2.62 -39.06
C VAL A 689 21.99 2.57 -37.71
N THR A 690 21.07 1.61 -37.52
CA THR A 690 20.27 1.54 -36.28
C THR A 690 21.09 1.04 -35.08
N PHE A 691 22.13 0.23 -35.33
CA PHE A 691 23.03 -0.31 -34.31
C PHE A 691 24.13 0.67 -33.91
N ASP A 692 24.63 1.44 -34.87
CA ASP A 692 25.63 2.48 -34.64
C ASP A 692 25.09 3.55 -33.69
N ASP A 693 23.84 4.01 -33.88
CA ASP A 693 23.19 4.97 -32.98
C ASP A 693 23.09 4.46 -31.53
N LYS A 694 22.84 3.16 -31.34
CA LYS A 694 22.75 2.53 -30.01
C LYS A 694 24.11 2.36 -29.35
N MET A 695 25.16 2.06 -30.14
CA MET A 695 26.53 2.06 -29.64
C MET A 695 26.96 3.45 -29.19
N VAL A 696 26.54 4.50 -29.91
CA VAL A 696 26.77 5.89 -29.51
C VAL A 696 26.10 6.18 -28.16
N VAL A 697 24.83 5.77 -27.96
CA VAL A 697 24.12 5.95 -26.68
C VAL A 697 24.76 5.16 -25.54
N ARG A 698 25.11 3.89 -25.76
CA ARG A 698 25.79 3.03 -24.76
C ARG A 698 27.12 3.63 -24.34
N LYS A 699 27.92 4.03 -25.32
CA LYS A 699 29.19 4.71 -25.08
C LYS A 699 28.97 6.03 -24.34
N ALA A 700 27.95 6.82 -24.69
CA ALA A 700 27.61 8.04 -23.97
C ALA A 700 27.18 7.77 -22.51
N ILE A 701 26.44 6.70 -22.23
CA ILE A 701 26.06 6.29 -20.85
C ILE A 701 27.29 5.87 -20.06
N GLU A 702 28.13 5.04 -20.66
CA GLU A 702 29.39 4.55 -20.09
C GLU A 702 30.36 5.72 -19.82
N ASP A 703 30.61 6.58 -20.83
CA ASP A 703 31.47 7.76 -20.75
C ASP A 703 30.91 8.78 -19.74
N ALA A 704 29.58 8.90 -19.65
CA ALA A 704 28.91 9.74 -18.65
C ALA A 704 28.87 9.10 -17.26
N GLY A 705 29.43 7.90 -17.04
CA GLY A 705 29.45 7.22 -15.74
C GLY A 705 28.05 7.01 -15.14
N ILE A 706 27.03 6.88 -16.00
CA ILE A 706 25.66 6.62 -15.57
C ILE A 706 25.57 5.13 -15.23
N PRO A 707 25.12 4.76 -14.02
CA PRO A 707 24.89 3.37 -13.65
C PRO A 707 23.95 2.68 -14.61
N PHE A 708 24.30 1.46 -15.04
CA PHE A 708 23.43 0.73 -15.96
C PHE A 708 23.42 -0.77 -15.72
N THR A 709 22.30 -1.37 -16.08
CA THR A 709 22.21 -2.79 -16.41
C THR A 709 21.66 -2.86 -17.81
N TYR A 710 22.44 -3.36 -18.77
CA TYR A 710 21.91 -3.58 -20.11
C TYR A 710 21.19 -4.92 -20.13
N VAL A 711 19.92 -4.92 -20.52
CA VAL A 711 19.15 -6.16 -20.66
C VAL A 711 19.08 -6.53 -22.13
N SER A 712 19.63 -7.70 -22.47
CA SER A 712 19.54 -8.28 -23.81
C SER A 712 18.47 -9.36 -23.83
N ALA A 713 17.29 -9.00 -24.33
CA ALA A 713 16.21 -9.91 -24.64
C ALA A 713 16.17 -10.13 -26.16
N ASN A 714 16.54 -11.33 -26.59
CA ASN A 714 16.99 -11.55 -27.96
C ASN A 714 15.86 -11.57 -29.01
N CYS A 715 14.73 -12.24 -28.76
CA CYS A 715 13.57 -12.27 -29.65
C CYS A 715 12.24 -12.21 -28.86
N TYR A 716 11.39 -11.24 -29.20
CA TYR A 716 10.04 -11.09 -28.64
C TYR A 716 9.10 -12.14 -29.24
N ALA A 717 8.55 -13.03 -28.40
CA ALA A 717 7.69 -14.11 -28.86
C ALA A 717 6.50 -13.60 -29.71
N GLY A 718 5.82 -12.54 -29.28
CA GLY A 718 4.62 -12.04 -29.99
C GLY A 718 4.91 -11.31 -31.31
N TYR A 719 6.13 -10.86 -31.57
CA TYR A 719 6.49 -10.10 -32.78
C TYR A 719 6.95 -11.02 -33.94
N PHE A 720 7.56 -12.16 -33.63
CA PHE A 720 8.15 -13.06 -34.63
C PHE A 720 7.31 -14.31 -34.96
N ILE A 721 6.39 -14.72 -34.07
CA ILE A 721 5.57 -15.92 -34.27
C ILE A 721 4.52 -15.74 -35.38
N GLY A 722 4.05 -14.52 -35.63
CA GLY A 722 3.07 -14.22 -36.69
C GLY A 722 3.62 -14.23 -38.12
N GLY A 723 4.95 -14.29 -38.28
CA GLY A 723 5.61 -14.04 -39.56
C GLY A 723 6.25 -15.26 -40.22
N LEU A 724 7.01 -16.10 -39.51
CA LEU A 724 7.72 -17.28 -40.03
C LEU A 724 8.43 -18.00 -38.86
N CYS A 725 8.18 -19.31 -38.66
CA CYS A 725 8.76 -20.12 -37.57
C CYS A 725 10.24 -20.49 -37.82
N GLN A 726 11.23 -19.77 -37.27
CA GLN A 726 12.67 -20.02 -37.48
C GLN A 726 13.53 -19.84 -36.16
N PRO A 727 14.75 -20.41 -36.02
CA PRO A 727 15.49 -20.68 -34.75
C PRO A 727 15.88 -19.47 -33.87
N ALA A 728 15.34 -19.34 -32.66
CA ALA A 728 15.72 -18.23 -31.80
C ALA A 728 15.55 -18.56 -30.31
N ILE A 729 15.99 -17.62 -29.48
CA ILE A 729 15.68 -17.61 -28.04
C ILE A 729 14.37 -16.86 -27.88
N PHE A 730 13.27 -17.60 -27.65
CA PHE A 730 11.94 -17.02 -27.52
C PHE A 730 11.64 -16.73 -26.06
N VAL A 731 11.43 -15.47 -25.71
CA VAL A 731 11.08 -15.08 -24.35
C VAL A 731 9.79 -14.27 -24.37
N ASP A 732 8.84 -14.63 -23.50
CA ASP A 732 7.61 -13.87 -23.33
C ASP A 732 7.94 -12.49 -22.77
N GLU A 733 7.19 -11.48 -23.20
CA GLU A 733 7.46 -10.09 -22.83
C GLU A 733 7.18 -9.81 -21.34
N ASP A 734 6.31 -10.58 -20.68
CA ASP A 734 6.15 -10.54 -19.23
C ASP A 734 7.40 -11.07 -18.51
N ASP A 735 8.01 -12.13 -19.03
CA ASP A 735 9.22 -12.71 -18.44
C ASP A 735 10.40 -11.75 -18.59
N ILE A 736 10.56 -11.14 -19.78
CA ILE A 736 11.55 -10.09 -20.02
C ILE A 736 11.35 -8.94 -19.02
N ALA A 737 10.11 -8.50 -18.81
CA ALA A 737 9.82 -7.43 -17.87
C ALA A 737 10.10 -7.84 -16.41
N ALA A 738 9.75 -9.06 -16.00
CA ALA A 738 10.01 -9.56 -14.66
C ALA A 738 11.51 -9.63 -14.35
N TYR A 739 12.30 -10.18 -15.27
CA TYR A 739 13.76 -10.21 -15.15
C TYR A 739 14.34 -8.79 -15.12
N THR A 740 13.87 -7.89 -16.00
CA THR A 740 14.35 -6.50 -16.07
C THR A 740 14.10 -5.74 -14.77
N ILE A 741 12.89 -5.78 -14.21
CA ILE A 741 12.56 -5.06 -12.98
C ILE A 741 13.33 -5.62 -11.78
N LYS A 742 13.60 -6.94 -11.74
CA LYS A 742 14.41 -7.53 -10.67
C LYS A 742 15.84 -6.99 -10.62
N THR A 743 16.36 -6.47 -11.73
CA THR A 743 17.73 -5.91 -11.77
C THR A 743 17.87 -4.57 -11.03
N ILE A 744 16.77 -3.84 -10.83
CA ILE A 744 16.79 -2.42 -10.41
C ILE A 744 17.47 -2.22 -9.05
N ASP A 745 17.20 -3.12 -8.10
CA ASP A 745 17.78 -3.09 -6.76
C ASP A 745 18.82 -4.23 -6.56
N ASP A 746 19.26 -4.89 -7.64
CA ASP A 746 20.18 -6.03 -7.56
C ASP A 746 21.62 -5.63 -7.94
N PRO A 747 22.52 -5.46 -6.95
CA PRO A 747 23.90 -5.03 -7.19
C PRO A 747 24.73 -6.04 -7.98
N ARG A 748 24.25 -7.29 -8.17
CA ARG A 748 24.96 -8.31 -8.97
C ARG A 748 24.90 -8.02 -10.47
N THR A 749 23.83 -7.33 -10.91
CA THR A 749 23.61 -6.94 -12.31
C THR A 749 24.11 -5.55 -12.65
N LEU A 750 24.36 -4.75 -11.61
CA LEU A 750 24.89 -3.41 -11.73
C LEU A 750 26.14 -3.43 -12.58
N ASN A 751 26.12 -2.60 -13.61
CA ASN A 751 27.23 -2.48 -14.53
C ASN A 751 27.59 -3.81 -15.17
N LYS A 752 26.56 -4.54 -15.60
CA LYS A 752 26.71 -5.72 -16.45
C LYS A 752 25.68 -5.74 -17.56
N THR A 753 25.89 -6.64 -18.50
CA THR A 753 24.85 -7.04 -19.46
C THR A 753 24.14 -8.28 -18.93
N LEU A 754 22.84 -8.20 -18.69
CA LEU A 754 22.01 -9.35 -18.36
C LEU A 754 21.48 -9.98 -19.65
N TYR A 755 21.88 -11.20 -19.94
CA TYR A 755 21.34 -12.00 -21.03
C TYR A 755 20.15 -12.81 -20.52
N ILE A 756 19.05 -12.83 -21.26
CA ILE A 756 17.87 -13.65 -20.95
C ILE A 756 17.82 -14.80 -21.95
N ARG A 757 18.40 -15.95 -21.58
CA ARG A 757 18.48 -17.16 -22.42
C ARG A 757 18.00 -18.40 -21.65
N PRO A 758 16.69 -18.48 -21.35
CA PRO A 758 16.13 -19.66 -20.71
C PRO A 758 16.45 -20.92 -21.54
N PRO A 759 17.09 -21.95 -20.95
CA PRO A 759 17.54 -23.12 -21.71
C PRO A 759 16.42 -23.85 -22.45
N ALA A 760 15.21 -23.90 -21.88
CA ALA A 760 14.07 -24.58 -22.49
C ALA A 760 13.48 -23.83 -23.71
N ASN A 761 13.81 -22.55 -23.89
CA ASN A 761 13.31 -21.74 -25.00
C ASN A 761 14.40 -21.38 -26.01
N THR A 762 15.56 -22.03 -25.91
CA THR A 762 16.64 -21.91 -26.88
C THR A 762 16.48 -23.04 -27.89
N LEU A 763 15.82 -22.75 -29.02
CA LEU A 763 15.38 -23.78 -29.96
C LEU A 763 15.91 -23.53 -31.38
N SER A 764 16.33 -24.60 -32.05
CA SER A 764 16.68 -24.61 -33.46
C SER A 764 15.42 -24.46 -34.37
N GLN A 765 15.60 -24.13 -35.66
CA GLN A 765 14.49 -24.02 -36.63
C GLN A 765 13.66 -25.28 -36.63
N ARG A 766 14.38 -26.40 -36.66
CA ARG A 766 13.83 -27.72 -36.83
C ARG A 766 13.05 -28.13 -35.59
N GLU A 767 13.49 -27.71 -34.41
CA GLU A 767 12.77 -27.94 -33.16
C GLU A 767 11.47 -27.13 -33.11
N VAL A 768 11.50 -25.84 -33.48
CA VAL A 768 10.28 -25.01 -33.54
C VAL A 768 9.29 -25.57 -34.57
N VAL A 769 9.76 -25.89 -35.79
CA VAL A 769 8.91 -26.51 -36.82
C VAL A 769 8.36 -27.85 -36.33
N GLY A 770 9.16 -28.66 -35.62
CA GLY A 770 8.70 -29.91 -35.02
C GLY A 770 7.64 -29.72 -33.94
N LEU A 771 7.72 -28.66 -33.13
CA LEU A 771 6.67 -28.28 -32.17
C LEU A 771 5.38 -27.87 -32.88
N TRP A 772 5.49 -27.10 -33.96
CA TRP A 772 4.34 -26.69 -34.75
C TRP A 772 3.67 -27.87 -35.45
N GLU A 773 4.44 -28.76 -36.09
CA GLU A 773 3.96 -30.00 -36.71
C GLU A 773 3.19 -30.87 -35.72
N LYS A 774 3.69 -30.98 -34.47
CA LYS A 774 2.98 -31.66 -33.37
C LYS A 774 1.67 -30.96 -33.01
N LEU A 775 1.67 -29.64 -32.93
CA LEU A 775 0.51 -28.84 -32.55
C LEU A 775 -0.62 -28.90 -33.60
N ILE A 776 -0.27 -28.89 -34.90
CA ILE A 776 -1.25 -28.97 -35.99
C ILE A 776 -1.55 -30.42 -36.44
N GLY A 777 -0.83 -31.41 -35.92
CA GLY A 777 -0.96 -32.82 -36.27
C GLY A 777 -0.61 -33.15 -37.73
N LYS A 778 0.28 -32.38 -38.36
CA LYS A 778 0.66 -32.54 -39.78
C LYS A 778 2.16 -32.33 -39.95
N GLN A 779 2.77 -33.14 -40.82
CA GLN A 779 4.12 -32.86 -41.29
C GLN A 779 4.10 -31.77 -42.37
N LEU A 780 5.03 -30.83 -42.26
CA LEU A 780 5.22 -29.75 -43.21
C LEU A 780 6.31 -30.12 -44.21
N HIS A 781 6.13 -29.68 -45.46
CA HIS A 781 7.20 -29.74 -46.46
C HIS A 781 8.30 -28.74 -46.10
N LYS A 782 9.54 -29.22 -45.99
CA LYS A 782 10.70 -28.42 -45.56
C LYS A 782 11.64 -28.24 -46.75
N SER A 783 11.93 -27.00 -47.12
CA SER A 783 12.97 -26.65 -48.09
C SER A 783 14.06 -25.84 -47.41
N SER A 784 15.31 -26.02 -47.82
CA SER A 784 16.46 -25.29 -47.27
C SER A 784 16.90 -24.22 -48.24
N LEU A 785 17.18 -23.03 -47.70
CA LEU A 785 17.81 -21.94 -48.43
C LEU A 785 19.26 -21.81 -47.94
N SER A 786 20.22 -21.71 -48.87
CA SER A 786 21.61 -21.41 -48.50
C SER A 786 21.78 -19.93 -48.14
N ALA A 787 22.81 -19.62 -47.34
CA ALA A 787 23.18 -18.24 -46.98
C ALA A 787 23.30 -17.35 -48.23
N GLN A 788 23.94 -17.85 -49.30
CA GLN A 788 24.11 -17.11 -50.55
C GLN A 788 22.78 -16.85 -51.28
N GLN A 789 21.86 -17.82 -51.28
CA GLN A 789 20.52 -17.63 -51.85
C GLN A 789 19.71 -16.61 -51.05
N PHE A 790 19.79 -16.64 -49.72
CA PHE A 790 19.16 -15.64 -48.85
C PHE A 790 19.69 -14.23 -49.12
N LEU A 791 21.02 -14.08 -49.23
CA LEU A 791 21.67 -12.80 -49.52
C LEU A 791 21.27 -12.24 -50.90
N ASN A 792 21.04 -13.09 -51.89
CA ASN A 792 20.56 -12.66 -53.20
C ASN A 792 19.12 -12.15 -53.12
N ILE A 793 18.22 -12.85 -52.42
CA ILE A 793 16.84 -12.39 -52.18
C ILE A 793 16.82 -11.05 -51.45
N LEU A 794 17.68 -10.90 -50.45
CA LEU A 794 17.82 -9.67 -49.67
C LEU A 794 18.18 -8.47 -50.55
N LYS A 795 19.13 -8.62 -51.49
CA LYS A 795 19.54 -7.55 -52.42
C LYS A 795 18.42 -7.05 -53.34
N GLU A 796 17.40 -7.87 -53.58
CA GLU A 796 16.27 -7.55 -54.46
C GLU A 796 15.12 -6.83 -53.72
N GLN A 797 15.15 -6.78 -52.38
CA GLN A 797 14.09 -6.13 -51.59
C GLN A 797 14.27 -4.63 -51.44
N GLY A 798 13.20 -3.92 -51.05
CA GLY A 798 13.28 -2.50 -50.70
C GLY A 798 14.06 -2.27 -49.40
N TYR A 799 14.62 -1.07 -49.20
CA TYR A 799 15.50 -0.76 -48.05
C TYR A 799 14.92 -1.17 -46.69
N GLY A 800 13.63 -0.88 -46.43
CA GLY A 800 12.99 -1.25 -45.16
C GLY A 800 12.90 -2.76 -44.91
N GLU A 801 12.69 -3.55 -45.96
CA GLU A 801 12.67 -5.02 -45.90
C GLU A 801 14.09 -5.59 -45.77
N GLN A 802 15.08 -4.96 -46.41
CA GLN A 802 16.49 -5.32 -46.25
C GLN A 802 16.94 -5.20 -44.80
N VAL A 803 16.51 -4.16 -44.07
CA VAL A 803 16.78 -4.02 -42.63
C VAL A 803 16.25 -5.24 -41.87
N GLY A 804 14.98 -5.59 -42.07
CA GLY A 804 14.36 -6.75 -41.44
C GLY A 804 15.11 -8.04 -41.75
N LEU A 805 15.28 -8.37 -43.04
CA LEU A 805 15.92 -9.60 -43.48
C LEU A 805 17.39 -9.73 -43.06
N THR A 806 18.11 -8.62 -42.88
CA THR A 806 19.48 -8.64 -42.34
C THR A 806 19.52 -9.19 -40.91
N HIS A 807 18.53 -8.87 -40.08
CA HIS A 807 18.43 -9.44 -38.73
C HIS A 807 18.20 -10.96 -38.78
N TYR A 808 17.36 -11.43 -39.71
CA TYR A 808 17.17 -12.86 -39.94
C TYR A 808 18.49 -13.53 -40.33
N TYR A 809 19.28 -12.91 -41.20
CA TYR A 809 20.57 -13.48 -41.60
C TYR A 809 21.49 -13.74 -40.39
N HIS A 810 21.73 -12.73 -39.55
CA HIS A 810 22.64 -12.86 -38.40
C HIS A 810 22.13 -13.82 -37.33
N ILE A 811 20.82 -13.85 -37.09
CA ILE A 811 20.23 -14.75 -36.09
C ILE A 811 20.36 -16.21 -36.56
N PHE A 812 20.02 -16.50 -37.82
CA PHE A 812 19.82 -17.88 -38.27
C PHE A 812 21.01 -18.49 -39.04
N TYR A 813 21.85 -17.68 -39.68
CA TYR A 813 23.04 -18.17 -40.40
C TYR A 813 24.32 -17.96 -39.58
N ASP A 814 24.48 -16.81 -38.90
CA ASP A 814 25.66 -16.56 -38.06
C ASP A 814 25.49 -17.09 -36.63
N GLY A 815 24.24 -17.23 -36.16
CA GLY A 815 23.92 -17.72 -34.83
C GLY A 815 24.29 -16.73 -33.71
N CYS A 816 24.21 -15.44 -33.99
CA CYS A 816 24.71 -14.37 -33.10
C CYS A 816 24.09 -14.36 -31.69
N LEU A 817 22.95 -15.03 -31.48
CA LEU A 817 22.25 -15.12 -30.19
C LEU A 817 22.71 -16.27 -29.29
N THR A 818 23.34 -17.29 -29.87
CA THR A 818 23.70 -18.55 -29.19
C THR A 818 25.17 -18.90 -29.31
N ASN A 819 25.86 -18.41 -30.35
CA ASN A 819 27.25 -18.77 -30.65
C ASN A 819 28.26 -17.88 -29.90
N PHE A 820 28.08 -17.72 -28.58
CA PHE A 820 29.02 -17.02 -27.72
C PHE A 820 28.91 -17.48 -26.25
N GLU A 821 30.01 -17.35 -25.51
CA GLU A 821 30.05 -17.54 -24.06
C GLU A 821 29.79 -16.23 -23.31
N ILE A 822 29.07 -16.30 -22.18
CA ILE A 822 28.87 -15.14 -21.31
C ILE A 822 30.16 -14.90 -20.53
N GLY A 823 30.84 -13.79 -20.86
CA GLY A 823 32.04 -13.35 -20.15
C GLY A 823 31.73 -12.71 -18.79
N LYS A 824 32.80 -12.40 -18.05
CA LYS A 824 32.78 -11.84 -16.67
C LYS A 824 31.99 -10.54 -16.47
N ASP A 825 31.75 -9.78 -17.54
CA ASP A 825 31.05 -8.48 -17.51
C ASP A 825 29.54 -8.61 -17.81
N ALA A 826 29.02 -9.83 -17.70
CA ALA A 826 27.65 -10.18 -18.03
C ALA A 826 27.12 -11.31 -17.13
N GLU A 827 25.80 -11.43 -17.05
CA GLU A 827 25.10 -12.44 -16.23
C GLU A 827 24.02 -13.14 -17.07
N GLU A 828 23.70 -14.39 -16.72
CA GLU A 828 22.58 -15.13 -17.31
C GLU A 828 21.36 -15.07 -16.38
N ALA A 829 20.26 -14.49 -16.85
CA ALA A 829 19.09 -14.18 -16.04
C ALA A 829 18.43 -15.42 -15.42
N SER A 830 18.34 -16.52 -16.19
CA SER A 830 17.75 -17.77 -15.68
C SER A 830 18.61 -18.46 -14.62
N VAL A 831 19.90 -18.15 -14.55
CA VAL A 831 20.81 -18.64 -13.50
C VAL A 831 20.76 -17.70 -12.29
N LEU A 832 20.75 -16.39 -12.52
CA LEU A 832 20.77 -15.39 -11.46
C LEU A 832 19.42 -15.29 -10.70
N TYR A 833 18.33 -15.60 -11.38
CA TYR A 833 16.95 -15.55 -10.86
C TYR A 833 16.19 -16.85 -11.19
N PRO A 834 16.56 -17.98 -10.55
CA PRO A 834 15.94 -19.29 -10.81
C PRO A 834 14.49 -19.37 -10.32
N ASP A 835 14.04 -18.41 -9.51
CA ASP A 835 12.70 -18.30 -8.96
C ASP A 835 11.68 -17.70 -9.94
N ILE A 836 12.16 -17.00 -10.99
CA ILE A 836 11.29 -16.49 -12.06
C ILE A 836 10.92 -17.67 -12.97
N LYS A 837 9.63 -18.04 -12.93
CA LYS A 837 9.06 -19.05 -13.82
C LYS A 837 8.78 -18.40 -15.17
N TYR A 838 9.54 -18.79 -16.19
CA TYR A 838 9.33 -18.33 -17.57
C TYR A 838 8.40 -19.28 -18.34
N ILE A 839 7.68 -18.73 -19.31
CA ILE A 839 6.76 -19.45 -20.19
C ILE A 839 7.58 -20.28 -21.18
N LYS A 840 7.23 -21.56 -21.36
CA LYS A 840 7.91 -22.51 -22.25
C LYS A 840 7.19 -22.69 -23.58
#